data_AF-A0ABD3HJH6-F1
#
_entry.id   AF-A0ABD3HJH6-F1
#
_cell.length_a   1.000
_cell.length_b   1.000
_cell.length_c   1.000
_cell.angle_alpha   90.00
_cell.angle_beta   90.00
_cell.angle_gamma   90.00
#
_symmetry.space_group_name_H-M   'P 1'
#
loop_
_entity.id
_entity.type
_entity.pdbx_description
1 polymer ?
#
loop_
_entity_poly.entity_id
_entity_poly.type
_entity_poly.pdbx_seq_one_letter_code
_entity_poly.pdbx_strand_id
1 'polypeptide(L)'
;MASLSRGRSFVESLVGDNSALKNLFKPRDDKRPALERTASGRKKWIKELSSPANLVVDRCCRILDIQPEELKMQFEDEAPITSTHPSRYARSLLEFCCFKALSVETQKTGHLHNKEFQKLFFDMMLAWEAPGAANKPTTKIGQDEVDTREEDEEEDSALFYSDLMPMLVDLESTVGSEAFARIAPAIPLVADIISVHQQFDALTAGTGGRLPYPIFEKYLSELDKSVKSIKNHTAASLSSALKLGKPETVIEIDGTATTQPVLQHIGVSTWPGRLTLTDHALYFEAMQVVSYDKPKKFDLSADLKHVVKPDLTGPWGARLFDKAVMYKSSVTTEPVVLEFPELTGHSRRDYWLAIIREVVSVNQFVRTFRLDEGARSEALAKAVLGIARLRATREAFHSLPVKPEILLTFSFADVMPAGDLVLRALADQLVHKTPVPPSSSLGETLFGKGEGKISASSVTATAAAIVGSPSSRSPGAAPKQEAIAVGEVLIGEATPLEKAVLHSRDNSKKVELAKATIDGVKVDGIGTNIAVMQELLLPVANFTTWIQALSAWEDPLKSLTFLVVVGYIIYRGWLGFIVPLVLFWMATYMVWLRNSGRADDYNEVVVPTPPTQNAVEQLLALQQALAQLEGLLQSGNIALLKLRALFFSVLPQGHFQMSNHVIAALVFTALFLALLPTRIIILIVFLDSFTRNSAFRKETTERWLRRFREWWHSVPAVHVRFSKPEEEVRR
;
A
#
# COMPACT_ATOMS: atom_id res chain seq x y z
N MET A 1 63.23 -2.05 18.43
CA MET A 1 62.85 -0.64 18.63
C MET A 1 63.30 0.22 17.44
N ALA A 2 62.58 0.16 16.32
CA ALA A 2 62.67 1.12 15.21
C ALA A 2 61.58 0.78 14.18
N SER A 3 60.34 1.20 14.43
CA SER A 3 59.29 1.29 13.38
C SER A 3 58.05 2.12 13.75
N LEU A 4 57.92 2.59 15.00
CA LEU A 4 56.73 3.33 15.45
C LEU A 4 56.85 4.86 15.41
N SER A 5 57.97 5.44 14.96
CA SER A 5 58.14 6.90 14.93
C SER A 5 57.80 7.58 13.59
N ARG A 6 57.54 6.83 12.51
CA ARG A 6 57.27 7.39 11.16
C ARG A 6 55.79 7.65 10.85
N GLY A 7 54.86 7.10 11.64
CA GLY A 7 53.41 7.31 11.45
C GLY A 7 52.88 8.60 12.07
N ARG A 8 53.49 9.09 13.14
CA ARG A 8 53.04 10.31 13.85
C ARG A 8 53.33 11.60 13.07
N SER A 9 54.46 11.68 12.35
CA SER A 9 54.83 12.89 11.60
C SER A 9 54.01 13.10 10.33
N PHE A 10 53.40 12.05 9.77
CA PHE A 10 52.52 12.19 8.59
C PHE A 10 51.12 12.70 8.97
N VAL A 11 50.63 12.31 10.15
CA VAL A 11 49.35 12.78 10.68
C VAL A 11 49.46 14.22 11.19
N GLU A 12 50.57 14.60 11.84
CA GLU A 12 50.81 16.01 12.23
C GLU A 12 50.98 16.94 11.02
N SER A 13 51.54 16.45 9.90
CA SER A 13 51.61 17.20 8.64
C SER A 13 50.26 17.38 7.95
N LEU A 14 49.27 16.51 8.21
CA LEU A 14 47.90 16.64 7.67
C LEU A 14 47.01 17.53 8.54
N VAL A 15 47.34 17.70 9.83
CA VAL A 15 46.62 18.55 10.78
C VAL A 15 47.06 20.03 10.70
N GLY A 16 48.22 20.30 10.08
CA GLY A 16 48.78 21.65 9.90
C GLY A 16 48.06 22.56 8.89
N ASP A 17 47.41 22.00 7.86
CA ASP A 17 46.73 22.78 6.81
C ASP A 17 45.21 22.88 7.04
N ASN A 18 44.85 23.41 8.21
CA ASN A 18 43.49 23.49 8.69
C ASN A 18 42.78 24.82 8.31
N SER A 19 42.90 25.23 7.04
CA SER A 19 42.14 26.35 6.47
C SER A 19 40.90 25.90 5.68
N ALA A 20 40.90 24.67 5.15
CA ALA A 20 39.77 24.10 4.41
C ALA A 20 38.68 23.52 5.32
N LEU A 21 39.05 22.82 6.39
CA LEU A 21 38.09 22.24 7.35
C LEU A 21 37.47 23.31 8.27
N LYS A 22 38.19 24.38 8.62
CA LYS A 22 37.60 25.53 9.33
C LYS A 22 36.53 26.27 8.51
N ASN A 23 36.56 26.15 7.17
CA ASN A 23 35.49 26.68 6.30
C ASN A 23 34.28 25.72 6.20
N LEU A 24 34.43 24.44 6.52
CA LEU A 24 33.33 23.47 6.60
C LEU A 24 32.54 23.54 7.92
N PHE A 25 33.20 23.93 9.02
CA PHE A 25 32.61 23.99 10.37
C PHE A 25 32.37 25.41 10.89
N LYS A 26 32.40 26.42 10.00
CA LYS A 26 31.94 27.76 10.39
C LYS A 26 30.43 27.68 10.63
N PRO A 27 29.91 28.16 11.77
CA PRO A 27 28.47 28.26 11.96
C PRO A 27 27.94 29.07 10.79
N ARG A 28 27.05 28.44 10.00
CA ARG A 28 26.40 29.09 8.88
C ARG A 28 25.65 30.27 9.47
N ASP A 29 26.06 31.47 9.08
CA ASP A 29 25.35 32.70 9.39
C ASP A 29 23.92 32.46 8.90
N ASP A 30 23.00 32.25 9.83
CA ASP A 30 21.62 31.90 9.57
C ASP A 30 20.88 33.19 9.17
N LYS A 31 21.34 33.79 8.07
CA LYS A 31 20.55 34.74 7.31
C LYS A 31 19.43 33.93 6.66
N ARG A 32 18.38 33.69 7.44
CA ARG A 32 17.05 33.40 6.91
C ARG A 32 16.83 34.37 5.75
N PRO A 33 16.41 33.93 4.57
CA PRO A 33 16.19 34.83 3.44
C PRO A 33 15.22 35.93 3.90
N ALA A 34 15.73 37.14 4.05
CA ALA A 34 14.92 38.28 4.41
C ALA A 34 14.08 38.64 3.18
N LEU A 35 12.75 38.57 3.32
CA LEU A 35 11.80 39.12 2.34
C LEU A 35 12.12 40.59 2.07
N GLU A 36 11.91 41.04 0.83
CA GLU A 36 11.97 42.45 0.52
C GLU A 36 10.96 43.24 1.37
N ARG A 37 11.45 44.29 2.00
CA ARG A 37 10.64 45.25 2.76
C ARG A 37 10.01 46.22 1.77
N THR A 38 8.71 46.45 1.88
CA THR A 38 8.09 47.60 1.20
C THR A 38 8.68 48.92 1.72
N ALA A 39 8.54 49.99 0.96
CA ALA A 39 8.92 51.35 1.36
C ALA A 39 8.30 51.82 2.71
N SER A 40 7.32 51.08 3.26
CA SER A 40 6.68 51.33 4.56
C SER A 40 7.17 50.42 5.70
N GLY A 41 8.13 49.53 5.46
CA GLY A 41 8.76 48.70 6.51
C GLY A 41 7.87 47.57 7.10
N ARG A 42 6.67 47.33 6.56
CA ARG A 42 5.77 46.25 7.04
C ARG A 42 6.02 44.96 6.26
N LYS A 43 6.22 43.85 6.96
CA LYS A 43 6.30 42.51 6.34
C LYS A 43 4.92 42.17 5.73
N LYS A 44 4.85 41.83 4.44
CA LYS A 44 3.63 41.31 3.79
C LYS A 44 3.34 39.89 4.27
N TRP A 45 2.80 39.76 5.46
CA TRP A 45 2.44 38.47 6.06
C TRP A 45 0.93 38.28 6.01
N ILE A 46 0.50 37.12 5.51
CA ILE A 46 -0.88 36.65 5.65
C ILE A 46 -1.01 36.17 7.11
N LYS A 47 -1.88 36.84 7.89
CA LYS A 47 -1.98 36.66 9.35
C LYS A 47 -2.43 35.25 9.73
N GLU A 48 -3.18 34.61 8.85
CA GLU A 48 -3.75 33.29 9.02
C GLU A 48 -2.70 32.18 8.89
N LEU A 49 -1.56 32.46 8.24
CA LEU A 49 -0.50 31.50 7.94
C LEU A 49 0.66 31.54 8.93
N SER A 50 1.33 30.41 9.13
CA SER A 50 2.56 30.31 9.92
C SER A 50 3.75 31.01 9.24
N SER A 51 4.83 31.25 9.98
CA SER A 51 6.06 31.82 9.39
C SER A 51 6.63 30.97 8.24
N PRO A 52 6.80 29.64 8.35
CA PRO A 52 7.26 28.83 7.23
C PRO A 52 6.27 28.81 6.05
N ALA A 53 4.96 28.79 6.31
CA ALA A 53 3.95 28.87 5.25
C ALA A 53 4.01 30.21 4.49
N ASN A 54 4.18 31.35 5.18
CA ASN A 54 4.35 32.65 4.53
C ASN A 54 5.62 32.71 3.65
N LEU A 55 6.72 32.06 4.05
CA LEU A 55 7.94 31.99 3.24
C LEU A 55 7.73 31.16 1.97
N VAL A 56 7.01 30.05 2.06
CA VAL A 56 6.64 29.23 0.90
C VAL A 56 5.72 29.99 -0.04
N VAL A 57 4.70 30.68 0.49
CA VAL A 57 3.78 31.50 -0.31
C VAL A 57 4.51 32.63 -1.02
N ASP A 58 5.44 33.33 -0.35
CA ASP A 58 6.26 34.37 -1.02
C ASP A 58 7.08 33.80 -2.17
N ARG A 59 7.69 32.63 -2.00
CA ARG A 59 8.39 31.93 -3.09
C ARG A 59 7.44 31.53 -4.23
N CYS A 60 6.24 31.06 -3.92
CA CYS A 60 5.21 30.75 -4.93
C CYS A 60 4.81 32.00 -5.70
N CYS A 61 4.60 33.13 -5.01
CA CYS A 61 4.29 34.42 -5.61
C CYS A 61 5.38 34.89 -6.58
N ARG A 62 6.66 34.73 -6.23
CA ARG A 62 7.79 35.05 -7.13
C ARG A 62 7.83 34.18 -8.38
N ILE A 63 7.45 32.91 -8.27
CA ILE A 63 7.36 31.99 -9.42
C ILE A 63 6.21 32.39 -10.35
N LEU A 64 5.10 32.82 -9.77
CA LEU A 64 3.89 33.19 -10.51
C LEU A 64 3.90 34.64 -11.01
N ASP A 65 4.85 35.47 -10.54
CA ASP A 65 4.90 36.92 -10.77
C ASP A 65 3.62 37.66 -10.30
N ILE A 66 3.07 37.24 -9.16
CA ILE A 66 1.82 37.77 -8.57
C ILE A 66 2.07 38.23 -7.13
N GLN A 67 1.34 39.25 -6.66
CA GLN A 67 1.42 39.69 -5.26
C GLN A 67 0.66 38.74 -4.30
N PRO A 68 1.13 38.52 -3.06
CA PRO A 68 0.46 37.63 -2.10
C PRO A 68 -1.02 37.98 -1.84
N GLU A 69 -1.37 39.26 -1.83
CA GLU A 69 -2.74 39.73 -1.64
C GLU A 69 -3.65 39.36 -2.82
N GLU A 70 -3.13 39.41 -4.05
CA GLU A 70 -3.84 39.05 -5.26
C GLU A 70 -4.03 37.53 -5.36
N LEU A 71 -3.03 36.74 -4.95
CA LEU A 71 -3.13 35.28 -4.88
C LEU A 71 -4.15 34.82 -3.83
N LYS A 72 -4.26 35.52 -2.69
CA LYS A 72 -5.30 35.30 -1.69
C LYS A 72 -6.70 35.59 -2.26
N MET A 73 -6.85 36.69 -3.00
CA MET A 73 -8.12 37.05 -3.63
C MET A 73 -8.55 36.03 -4.69
N GLN A 74 -7.61 35.54 -5.51
CA GLN A 74 -7.88 34.46 -6.47
C GLN A 74 -8.33 33.16 -5.77
N PHE A 75 -7.72 32.82 -4.63
CA PHE A 75 -8.19 31.69 -3.82
C PHE A 75 -9.61 31.91 -3.31
N GLU A 76 -9.94 33.10 -2.79
CA GLU A 76 -11.27 33.40 -2.28
C GLU A 76 -12.37 33.37 -3.36
N ASP A 77 -12.01 33.65 -4.62
CA ASP A 77 -12.93 33.61 -5.77
C ASP A 77 -13.09 32.19 -6.37
N GLU A 78 -11.99 31.43 -6.47
CA GLU A 78 -11.96 30.15 -7.16
C GLU A 78 -12.21 28.93 -6.26
N ALA A 79 -12.05 29.07 -4.94
CA ALA A 79 -12.06 27.92 -4.04
C ALA A 79 -13.48 27.45 -3.65
N PRO A 80 -13.70 26.13 -3.51
CA PRO A 80 -14.99 25.60 -3.09
C PRO A 80 -15.35 26.07 -1.67
N ILE A 81 -16.64 26.30 -1.42
CA ILE A 81 -17.19 26.82 -0.14
C ILE A 81 -16.76 25.97 1.08
N THR A 82 -16.47 24.69 0.88
CA THR A 82 -15.97 23.77 1.93
C THR A 82 -14.54 24.07 2.39
N SER A 83 -13.73 24.68 1.54
CA SER A 83 -12.32 25.01 1.78
C SER A 83 -12.12 26.34 2.53
N THR A 84 -13.16 27.19 2.56
CA THR A 84 -13.15 28.49 3.26
C THR A 84 -13.49 28.39 4.75
N HIS A 85 -13.76 27.17 5.25
CA HIS A 85 -14.00 26.96 6.69
C HIS A 85 -12.76 27.35 7.53
N PRO A 86 -12.90 28.08 8.65
CA PRO A 86 -11.77 28.64 9.40
C PRO A 86 -10.70 27.62 9.83
N SER A 87 -11.09 26.37 10.11
CA SER A 87 -10.17 25.29 10.51
C SER A 87 -9.34 24.69 9.36
N ARG A 88 -9.75 24.90 8.11
CA ARG A 88 -9.09 24.37 6.90
C ARG A 88 -8.55 25.46 5.98
N TYR A 89 -8.93 26.72 6.23
CA TYR A 89 -8.54 27.88 5.42
C TYR A 89 -7.02 27.96 5.19
N ALA A 90 -6.22 27.92 6.27
CA ALA A 90 -4.76 28.02 6.16
C ALA A 90 -4.13 26.87 5.33
N ARG A 91 -4.66 25.64 5.45
CA ARG A 91 -4.22 24.49 4.64
C ARG A 91 -4.60 24.66 3.18
N SER A 92 -5.86 25.00 2.92
CA SER A 92 -6.40 25.09 1.57
C SER A 92 -5.76 26.24 0.79
N LEU A 93 -5.51 27.38 1.44
CA LEU A 93 -4.78 28.50 0.85
C LEU A 93 -3.34 28.11 0.52
N LEU A 94 -2.63 27.43 1.43
CA LEU A 94 -1.27 26.96 1.17
C LEU A 94 -1.25 25.96 0.01
N GLU A 95 -2.18 25.00 -0.03
CA GLU A 95 -2.33 24.05 -1.14
C GLU A 95 -2.55 24.77 -2.47
N PHE A 96 -3.48 25.73 -2.53
CA PHE A 96 -3.74 26.54 -3.72
C PHE A 96 -2.47 27.21 -4.24
N CYS A 97 -1.74 27.89 -3.36
CA CYS A 97 -0.49 28.56 -3.70
C CYS A 97 0.58 27.57 -4.21
N CYS A 98 0.77 26.46 -3.50
CA CYS A 98 1.76 25.45 -3.85
C CYS A 98 1.46 24.82 -5.20
N PHE A 99 0.22 24.37 -5.39
CA PHE A 99 -0.23 23.72 -6.61
C PHE A 99 -0.11 24.66 -7.81
N LYS A 100 -0.57 25.91 -7.71
CA LYS A 100 -0.43 26.89 -8.80
C LYS A 100 1.04 27.11 -9.17
N ALA A 101 1.95 27.25 -8.20
CA ALA A 101 3.38 27.38 -8.46
C ALA A 101 4.00 26.11 -9.08
N LEU A 102 3.66 24.91 -8.57
CA LEU A 102 4.14 23.64 -9.11
C LEU A 102 3.68 23.42 -10.56
N SER A 103 2.49 23.88 -10.92
CA SER A 103 1.98 23.80 -12.31
C SER A 103 2.86 24.56 -13.32
N VAL A 104 3.53 25.62 -12.86
CA VAL A 104 4.42 26.44 -13.68
C VAL A 104 5.85 25.88 -13.66
N GLU A 105 6.36 25.49 -12.49
CA GLU A 105 7.71 24.92 -12.36
C GLU A 105 7.87 23.60 -13.11
N THR A 106 6.84 22.75 -13.13
CA THR A 106 6.88 21.45 -13.82
C THR A 106 6.95 21.57 -15.34
N GLN A 107 6.58 22.73 -15.92
CA GLN A 107 6.74 23.00 -17.35
C GLN A 107 8.20 23.25 -17.74
N LYS A 108 9.08 23.55 -16.78
CA LYS A 108 10.52 23.74 -17.03
C LYS A 108 11.20 22.38 -17.21
N THR A 109 12.06 22.29 -18.23
CA THR A 109 12.86 21.08 -18.47
C THR A 109 13.91 20.87 -17.37
N GLY A 110 14.00 19.66 -16.81
CA GLY A 110 15.02 19.33 -15.82
C GLY A 110 14.75 19.89 -14.41
N HIS A 111 13.52 20.29 -14.09
CA HIS A 111 13.15 20.81 -12.76
C HIS A 111 13.53 19.87 -11.61
N LEU A 112 13.46 18.55 -11.82
CA LEU A 112 13.85 17.56 -10.80
C LEU A 112 15.34 17.59 -10.42
N HIS A 113 16.21 18.14 -11.27
CA HIS A 113 17.65 18.30 -10.96
C HIS A 113 17.97 19.66 -10.35
N ASN A 114 17.03 20.61 -10.37
CA ASN A 114 17.24 21.94 -9.80
C ASN A 114 17.13 21.88 -8.27
N LYS A 115 18.25 22.14 -7.58
CA LYS A 115 18.32 22.16 -6.11
C LYS A 115 17.37 23.16 -5.47
N GLU A 116 17.13 24.31 -6.10
CA GLU A 116 16.18 25.30 -5.58
C GLU A 116 14.74 24.76 -5.62
N PHE A 117 14.39 24.06 -6.71
CA PHE A 117 13.09 23.41 -6.85
C PHE A 117 12.92 22.26 -5.86
N GLN A 118 13.92 21.36 -5.75
CA GLN A 118 13.89 20.26 -4.78
C GLN A 118 13.70 20.78 -3.35
N LYS A 119 14.41 21.85 -3.00
CA LYS A 119 14.30 22.49 -1.68
C LYS A 119 12.94 23.15 -1.48
N LEU A 120 12.45 23.91 -2.46
CA LEU A 120 11.12 24.50 -2.41
C LEU A 120 10.04 23.43 -2.22
N PHE A 121 10.10 22.33 -2.98
CA PHE A 121 9.11 21.27 -2.92
C PHE A 121 9.11 20.56 -1.56
N PHE A 122 10.29 20.37 -0.96
CA PHE A 122 10.40 19.88 0.41
C PHE A 122 9.87 20.88 1.44
N ASP A 123 10.20 22.17 1.29
CA ASP A 123 9.72 23.24 2.18
C ASP A 123 8.18 23.38 2.10
N MET A 124 7.56 23.15 0.93
CA MET A 124 6.10 23.09 0.77
C MET A 124 5.48 21.98 1.62
N MET A 125 6.08 20.78 1.63
CA MET A 125 5.63 19.66 2.47
C MET A 125 5.76 19.97 3.96
N LEU A 126 6.89 20.56 4.39
CA LEU A 126 7.09 20.98 5.78
C LEU A 126 6.08 22.04 6.21
N ALA A 127 5.84 23.06 5.38
CA ALA A 127 4.88 24.11 5.67
C ALA A 127 3.44 23.59 5.79
N TRP A 128 3.10 22.51 5.08
CA TRP A 128 1.78 21.89 5.12
C TRP A 128 1.46 21.18 6.46
N GLU A 129 2.47 20.70 7.19
CA GLU A 129 2.26 20.10 8.52
C GLU A 129 1.72 21.10 9.55
N ALA A 130 2.29 22.31 9.55
CA ALA A 130 1.91 23.41 10.45
C ALA A 130 1.63 24.72 9.66
N PRO A 131 0.50 24.80 8.94
CA PRO A 131 0.24 25.88 7.98
C PRO A 131 -0.36 27.12 8.63
N GLY A 132 -1.11 26.99 9.73
CA GLY A 132 -1.76 28.11 10.42
C GLY A 132 -0.91 28.72 11.52
N ALA A 133 -1.07 30.02 11.79
CA ALA A 133 -0.33 30.71 12.86
C ALA A 133 -0.60 30.15 14.28
N ALA A 134 -1.73 29.47 14.48
CA ALA A 134 -2.11 28.81 15.73
C ALA A 134 -1.63 27.35 15.83
N ASN A 135 -1.14 26.75 14.74
CA ASN A 135 -0.68 25.37 14.73
C ASN A 135 0.79 25.32 15.15
N LYS A 136 1.08 24.88 16.38
CA LYS A 136 2.44 24.42 16.73
C LYS A 136 2.67 23.03 16.10
N PRO A 137 3.90 22.69 15.67
CA PRO A 137 4.20 21.34 15.20
C PRO A 137 3.88 20.33 16.30
N THR A 138 2.96 19.40 16.03
CA THR A 138 2.56 18.38 17.00
C THR A 138 3.57 17.24 16.98
N THR A 139 4.44 17.18 17.97
CA THR A 139 5.24 15.99 18.30
C THR A 139 4.30 14.97 18.96
N LYS A 140 3.79 14.00 18.19
CA LYS A 140 3.24 12.77 18.78
C LYS A 140 4.33 11.70 18.71
N ILE A 141 5.17 11.66 19.73
CA ILE A 141 5.87 10.43 20.14
C ILE A 141 5.15 9.97 21.41
N GLY A 142 4.78 8.70 21.45
CA GLY A 142 4.04 8.10 22.56
C GLY A 142 4.77 8.29 23.88
N GLN A 143 4.12 8.99 24.80
CA GLN A 143 4.30 8.78 26.23
C GLN A 143 3.29 7.72 26.63
N ASP A 144 3.63 6.45 26.39
CA ASP A 144 3.05 5.35 27.14
C ASP A 144 4.23 4.66 27.86
N GLU A 145 4.24 4.83 29.18
CA GLU A 145 4.94 4.06 30.22
C GLU A 145 6.39 3.61 29.96
N VAL A 146 7.36 4.45 30.35
CA VAL A 146 8.65 3.96 30.87
C VAL A 146 8.62 4.16 32.37
N ASP A 147 8.23 3.09 33.06
CA ASP A 147 8.37 2.94 34.50
C ASP A 147 9.87 2.90 34.82
N THR A 148 10.32 3.84 35.64
CA THR A 148 11.69 3.92 36.15
C THR A 148 12.02 2.67 36.96
N ARG A 149 12.90 1.83 36.43
CA ARG A 149 13.73 0.93 37.25
C ARG A 149 15.18 1.24 36.95
N GLU A 150 15.81 1.87 37.94
CA GLU A 150 17.25 1.99 38.08
C GLU A 150 17.82 0.57 38.23
N GLU A 151 18.78 0.20 37.40
CA GLU A 151 19.77 -0.83 37.70
C GLU A 151 21.00 -0.56 36.81
N ASP A 152 22.15 -0.48 37.47
CA ASP A 152 23.46 -0.06 36.97
C ASP A 152 24.16 -1.15 36.13
N GLU A 153 25.24 -0.72 35.46
CA GLU A 153 26.39 -1.49 34.92
C GLU A 153 26.33 -1.98 33.46
N GLU A 154 27.03 -1.26 32.54
CA GLU A 154 28.31 -1.67 31.92
C GLU A 154 28.66 -0.74 30.72
N GLU A 155 29.80 -0.05 30.82
CA GLU A 155 30.27 1.04 29.93
C GLU A 155 30.83 0.61 28.56
N ASP A 156 30.70 -0.66 28.14
CA ASP A 156 31.38 -1.18 26.94
C ASP A 156 30.55 -1.14 25.64
N SER A 157 29.29 -0.67 25.67
CA SER A 157 28.44 -0.56 24.47
C SER A 157 28.52 0.80 23.74
N ALA A 158 29.27 1.78 24.27
CA ALA A 158 29.34 3.13 23.71
C ALA A 158 30.25 3.28 22.47
N LEU A 159 31.12 2.30 22.19
CA LEU A 159 32.08 2.37 21.08
C LEU A 159 31.52 1.93 19.72
N PHE A 160 30.39 1.21 19.67
CA PHE A 160 29.76 0.78 18.41
C PHE A 160 28.67 1.72 17.90
N TYR A 161 28.18 2.66 18.72
CA TYR A 161 27.19 3.66 18.30
C TYR A 161 27.80 4.95 17.74
N SER A 162 29.12 5.12 17.85
CA SER A 162 29.81 6.34 17.41
C SER A 162 29.90 6.47 15.87
N ASP A 163 29.88 5.36 15.13
CA ASP A 163 29.97 5.36 13.65
C ASP A 163 28.63 5.63 12.92
N LEU A 164 27.52 5.78 13.66
CA LEU A 164 26.20 6.12 13.11
C LEU A 164 25.84 7.62 13.25
N MET A 165 26.75 8.46 13.78
CA MET A 165 26.52 9.88 13.99
C MET A 165 27.11 10.76 12.88
N PRO A 166 26.39 10.88 11.75
CA PRO A 166 26.19 12.18 11.13
C PRO A 166 24.76 12.38 10.58
N MET A 167 23.71 11.99 11.31
CA MET A 167 22.31 12.25 10.92
C MET A 167 21.38 12.64 12.08
N LEU A 168 21.89 13.37 13.08
CA LEU A 168 21.01 14.18 13.92
C LEU A 168 20.63 15.45 13.14
N VAL A 169 19.81 15.27 12.11
CA VAL A 169 19.08 16.35 11.44
C VAL A 169 17.98 16.76 12.40
N ASP A 170 17.89 18.06 12.74
CA ASP A 170 16.83 18.61 13.59
C ASP A 170 15.47 17.97 13.25
N LEU A 171 14.85 17.33 14.24
CA LEU A 171 13.56 16.65 14.11
C LEU A 171 12.48 17.60 13.54
N GLU A 172 12.66 18.91 13.75
CA GLU A 172 11.86 20.02 13.24
C GLU A 172 11.93 20.21 11.70
N SER A 173 12.79 19.48 10.99
CA SER A 173 13.03 19.62 9.54
C SER A 173 12.74 18.36 8.71
N THR A 174 11.95 17.43 9.26
CA THR A 174 11.56 16.18 8.59
C THR A 174 10.08 16.16 8.23
N VAL A 175 9.74 15.57 7.09
CA VAL A 175 8.37 15.51 6.55
C VAL A 175 7.66 14.22 7.01
N GLY A 176 6.41 14.31 7.44
CA GLY A 176 5.55 13.19 7.79
C GLY A 176 4.73 12.64 6.62
N SER A 177 4.16 11.45 6.82
CA SER A 177 3.45 10.69 5.78
C SER A 177 2.28 11.45 5.15
N GLU A 178 1.48 12.18 5.95
CA GLU A 178 0.29 12.88 5.47
C GLU A 178 0.64 14.10 4.60
N ALA A 179 1.70 14.84 4.94
CA ALA A 179 2.17 15.97 4.13
C ALA A 179 2.74 15.52 2.78
N PHE A 180 3.54 14.44 2.79
CA PHE A 180 4.05 13.82 1.57
C PHE A 180 2.90 13.29 0.70
N ALA A 181 1.95 12.57 1.30
CA ALA A 181 0.79 12.02 0.59
C ALA A 181 -0.09 13.07 -0.07
N ARG A 182 -0.14 14.28 0.50
CA ARG A 182 -0.94 15.37 -0.05
C ARG A 182 -0.25 16.16 -1.15
N ILE A 183 1.02 16.54 -0.95
CA ILE A 183 1.74 17.45 -1.84
C ILE A 183 2.51 16.71 -2.94
N ALA A 184 3.07 15.53 -2.67
CA ALA A 184 3.89 14.82 -3.66
C ALA A 184 3.11 14.39 -4.92
N PRO A 185 1.85 13.90 -4.83
CA PRO A 185 1.08 13.50 -6.01
C PRO A 185 0.63 14.66 -6.91
N ALA A 186 0.83 15.92 -6.49
CA ALA A 186 0.64 17.08 -7.38
C ALA A 186 1.58 17.00 -8.60
N ILE A 187 2.68 16.26 -8.47
CA ILE A 187 3.57 15.89 -9.58
C ILE A 187 3.49 14.37 -9.76
N PRO A 188 2.71 13.87 -10.73
CA PRO A 188 2.53 12.43 -10.95
C PRO A 188 3.83 11.65 -11.23
N LEU A 189 4.87 12.36 -11.65
CA LEU A 189 6.21 11.81 -11.81
C LEU A 189 6.83 11.40 -10.47
N VAL A 190 6.61 12.20 -9.42
CA VAL A 190 7.23 12.03 -8.11
C VAL A 190 6.49 10.98 -7.31
N ALA A 191 5.16 11.06 -7.26
CA ALA A 191 4.31 10.10 -6.55
C ALA A 191 2.93 9.97 -7.23
N ASP A 192 2.27 8.84 -7.00
CA ASP A 192 0.92 8.54 -7.49
C ASP A 192 -0.03 8.40 -6.31
N ILE A 193 -1.26 8.89 -6.45
CA ILE A 193 -2.24 8.93 -5.37
C ILE A 193 -2.49 7.54 -4.76
N ILE A 194 -2.41 6.48 -5.58
CA ILE A 194 -2.68 5.10 -5.15
C ILE A 194 -1.51 4.52 -4.34
N SER A 195 -0.26 4.72 -4.77
CA SER A 195 0.93 4.12 -4.14
C SER A 195 1.71 5.08 -3.22
N VAL A 196 1.27 6.32 -3.02
CA VAL A 196 2.04 7.36 -2.32
C VAL A 196 2.45 7.00 -0.88
N HIS A 197 1.57 6.36 -0.11
CA HIS A 197 1.90 5.96 1.26
C HIS A 197 2.96 4.86 1.29
N GLN A 198 2.83 3.86 0.41
CA GLN A 198 3.83 2.78 0.29
C GLN A 198 5.18 3.34 -0.17
N GLN A 199 5.15 4.34 -1.05
CA GLN A 199 6.33 5.06 -1.47
C GLN A 199 6.99 5.82 -0.31
N PHE A 200 6.22 6.50 0.53
CA PHE A 200 6.74 7.13 1.74
C PHE A 200 7.38 6.12 2.69
N ASP A 201 6.72 4.99 2.93
CA ASP A 201 7.24 3.93 3.80
C ASP A 201 8.55 3.35 3.25
N ALA A 202 8.65 3.16 1.94
CA ALA A 202 9.89 2.73 1.28
C ALA A 202 11.02 3.77 1.41
N LEU A 203 10.71 5.07 1.33
CA LEU A 203 11.70 6.14 1.52
C LEU A 203 12.13 6.31 2.98
N THR A 204 11.30 5.91 3.95
CA THR A 204 11.51 6.17 5.39
C THR A 204 11.78 4.93 6.23
N ALA A 205 11.97 3.76 5.59
CA ALA A 205 12.23 2.49 6.25
C ALA A 205 13.44 2.55 7.21
N GLY A 206 14.45 3.38 6.92
CA GLY A 206 15.63 3.57 7.77
C GLY A 206 15.56 4.77 8.73
N THR A 207 14.49 5.57 8.71
CA THR A 207 14.44 6.87 9.41
C THR A 207 13.26 7.03 10.37
N GLY A 208 12.67 5.92 10.81
CA GLY A 208 11.63 5.92 11.83
C GLY A 208 10.31 6.60 11.40
N GLY A 209 9.97 6.54 10.10
CA GLY A 209 8.69 7.07 9.58
C GLY A 209 8.64 8.59 9.39
N ARG A 210 9.80 9.25 9.38
CA ARG A 210 9.95 10.66 9.01
C ARG A 210 10.90 10.76 7.82
N LEU A 211 10.63 11.67 6.88
CA LEU A 211 11.40 11.86 5.64
C LEU A 211 12.37 13.04 5.76
N PRO A 212 13.69 12.81 5.84
CA PRO A 212 14.71 13.86 5.77
C PRO A 212 14.91 14.40 4.36
N TYR A 213 15.32 15.67 4.26
CA TYR A 213 15.63 16.31 2.98
C TYR A 213 16.69 15.57 2.12
N PRO A 214 17.83 15.09 2.67
CA PRO A 214 18.85 14.43 1.85
C PRO A 214 18.36 13.16 1.15
N ILE A 215 17.47 12.42 1.81
CA ILE A 215 16.85 11.22 1.23
C ILE A 215 15.92 11.61 0.09
N PHE A 216 15.12 12.66 0.29
CA PHE A 216 14.23 13.18 -0.74
C PHE A 216 15.01 13.74 -1.96
N GLU A 217 16.07 14.52 -1.74
CA GLU A 217 16.96 15.02 -2.79
C GLU A 217 17.59 13.87 -3.60
N LYS A 218 18.11 12.84 -2.92
CA LYS A 218 18.69 11.66 -3.57
C LYS A 218 17.64 10.94 -4.43
N TYR A 219 16.44 10.73 -3.89
CA TYR A 219 15.33 10.10 -4.61
C TYR A 219 14.95 10.86 -5.88
N LEU A 220 14.78 12.19 -5.82
CA LEU A 220 14.44 13.00 -7.00
C LEU A 220 15.54 12.98 -8.07
N SER A 221 16.80 12.94 -7.66
CA SER A 221 17.95 12.83 -8.57
C SER A 221 17.97 11.49 -9.32
N GLU A 222 17.75 10.37 -8.62
CA GLU A 222 17.66 9.04 -9.25
C GLU A 222 16.41 8.89 -10.13
N LEU A 223 15.30 9.54 -9.76
CA LEU A 223 14.09 9.59 -10.57
C LEU A 223 14.31 10.29 -11.91
N ASP A 224 14.98 11.43 -11.93
CA ASP A 224 15.33 12.13 -13.17
C ASP A 224 16.21 11.27 -14.09
N LYS A 225 17.19 10.55 -13.53
CA LYS A 225 18.03 9.60 -14.28
C LYS A 225 17.22 8.45 -14.87
N SER A 226 16.32 7.87 -14.08
CA SER A 226 15.41 6.79 -14.50
C SER A 226 14.57 7.23 -15.70
N VAL A 227 13.99 8.42 -15.63
CA VAL A 227 13.15 9.00 -16.70
C VAL A 227 13.98 9.31 -17.96
N LYS A 228 15.19 9.86 -17.79
CA LYS A 228 16.13 10.08 -18.90
C LYS A 228 16.53 8.76 -19.57
N SER A 229 16.70 7.68 -18.80
CA SER A 229 16.98 6.35 -19.35
C SER A 229 15.85 5.88 -20.27
N ILE A 230 14.60 5.94 -19.81
CA ILE A 230 13.40 5.57 -20.60
C ILE A 230 13.33 6.40 -21.89
N LYS A 231 13.54 7.72 -21.80
CA LYS A 231 13.60 8.64 -22.95
C LYS A 231 14.71 8.30 -23.95
N ASN A 232 15.86 7.84 -23.47
CA ASN A 232 16.98 7.49 -24.35
C ASN A 232 16.75 6.14 -25.04
N HIS A 233 16.03 5.21 -24.39
CA HIS A 233 15.70 3.91 -24.96
C HIS A 233 14.65 3.97 -26.08
N THR A 234 13.83 5.01 -26.12
CA THR A 234 12.88 5.28 -27.23
C THR A 234 13.57 5.81 -28.50
N ALA A 235 14.91 5.83 -28.57
CA ALA A 235 15.65 6.21 -29.76
C ALA A 235 15.33 5.32 -30.99
N ALA A 236 15.37 5.94 -32.18
CA ALA A 236 14.97 5.35 -33.46
C ALA A 236 15.70 4.04 -33.85
N SER A 237 16.90 3.80 -33.32
CA SER A 237 17.71 2.62 -33.62
C SER A 237 17.13 1.33 -33.03
N LEU A 238 16.77 1.33 -31.74
CA LEU A 238 16.17 0.17 -31.05
C LEU A 238 14.76 -0.14 -31.57
N SER A 239 13.96 0.91 -31.83
CA SER A 239 12.60 0.75 -32.38
C SER A 239 12.61 0.13 -33.78
N SER A 240 13.59 0.47 -34.62
CA SER A 240 13.77 -0.14 -35.93
C SER A 240 14.22 -1.60 -35.85
N ALA A 241 15.11 -1.95 -34.91
CA ALA A 241 15.61 -3.30 -34.72
C ALA A 241 14.53 -4.27 -34.21
N LEU A 242 13.72 -3.82 -33.25
CA LEU A 242 12.63 -4.60 -32.66
C LEU A 242 11.34 -4.61 -33.50
N LYS A 243 11.27 -3.80 -34.57
CA LYS A 243 10.06 -3.58 -35.39
C LYS A 243 8.84 -3.24 -34.53
N LEU A 244 9.01 -2.33 -33.57
CA LEU A 244 7.95 -1.92 -32.66
C LEU A 244 6.73 -1.40 -33.44
N GLY A 245 5.53 -1.80 -33.03
CA GLY A 245 4.31 -1.20 -33.58
C GLY A 245 4.17 0.23 -33.06
N LYS A 246 3.77 1.22 -33.87
CA LYS A 246 3.37 2.52 -33.31
C LYS A 246 2.01 2.30 -32.61
N PRO A 247 1.80 2.56 -31.30
CA PRO A 247 2.53 3.45 -30.35
C PRO A 247 3.25 2.74 -29.17
N GLU A 248 4.04 1.70 -29.43
CA GLU A 248 4.75 0.91 -28.40
C GLU A 248 6.04 1.60 -27.90
N THR A 249 6.25 1.60 -26.59
CA THR A 249 7.35 2.34 -25.94
C THR A 249 8.21 1.44 -25.06
N VAL A 250 9.53 1.63 -25.14
CA VAL A 250 10.50 0.83 -24.38
C VAL A 250 10.62 1.37 -22.97
N ILE A 251 10.43 0.50 -21.98
CA ILE A 251 10.46 0.85 -20.55
C ILE A 251 11.82 0.45 -19.95
N GLU A 252 12.23 -0.80 -20.12
CA GLU A 252 13.43 -1.34 -19.47
C GLU A 252 14.19 -2.28 -20.40
N ILE A 253 15.53 -2.27 -20.30
CA ILE A 253 16.43 -3.14 -21.07
C ILE A 253 17.48 -3.71 -20.13
N ASP A 254 17.72 -5.02 -20.20
CA ASP A 254 18.74 -5.72 -19.41
C ASP A 254 19.44 -6.79 -20.28
N GLY A 255 20.67 -7.17 -19.92
CA GLY A 255 21.54 -8.00 -20.78
C GLY A 255 22.21 -7.24 -21.92
N THR A 256 22.54 -5.96 -21.69
CA THR A 256 23.35 -5.11 -22.57
C THR A 256 24.85 -5.24 -22.24
N ALA A 257 25.74 -4.59 -23.00
CA ALA A 257 27.19 -4.64 -22.74
C ALA A 257 27.62 -4.19 -21.32
N THR A 258 26.76 -3.43 -20.62
CA THR A 258 27.02 -2.91 -19.27
C THR A 258 26.34 -3.73 -18.17
N THR A 259 25.51 -4.71 -18.51
CA THR A 259 24.73 -5.52 -17.55
C THR A 259 24.95 -7.01 -17.82
N GLN A 260 24.75 -7.86 -16.82
CA GLN A 260 24.90 -9.31 -17.02
C GLN A 260 23.81 -9.83 -17.99
N PRO A 261 24.09 -10.82 -18.85
CA PRO A 261 23.08 -11.35 -19.76
C PRO A 261 21.93 -12.02 -18.99
N VAL A 262 20.73 -11.96 -19.57
CA VAL A 262 19.56 -12.73 -19.11
C VAL A 262 19.59 -14.10 -19.80
N LEU A 263 19.38 -15.19 -19.07
CA LEU A 263 19.44 -16.53 -19.64
C LEU A 263 18.03 -17.06 -19.89
N GLN A 264 17.70 -17.40 -21.14
CA GLN A 264 16.47 -18.10 -21.47
C GLN A 264 16.70 -19.61 -21.43
N HIS A 265 15.90 -20.32 -20.64
CA HIS A 265 15.90 -21.78 -20.59
C HIS A 265 14.89 -22.34 -21.61
N ILE A 266 15.34 -23.26 -22.46
CA ILE A 266 14.51 -24.00 -23.41
C ILE A 266 14.90 -25.47 -23.30
N GLY A 267 14.03 -26.28 -22.70
CA GLY A 267 14.35 -27.65 -22.33
C GLY A 267 15.57 -27.69 -21.40
N VAL A 268 16.64 -28.34 -21.87
CA VAL A 268 17.92 -28.49 -21.12
C VAL A 268 18.96 -27.43 -21.50
N SER A 269 18.66 -26.55 -22.47
CA SER A 269 19.60 -25.57 -23.02
C SER A 269 19.34 -24.17 -22.48
N THR A 270 20.43 -23.43 -22.25
CA THR A 270 20.40 -22.04 -21.79
C THR A 270 20.97 -21.10 -22.85
N TRP A 271 20.23 -20.04 -23.16
CA TRP A 271 20.60 -19.05 -24.17
C TRP A 271 20.81 -17.69 -23.51
N PRO A 272 22.03 -17.14 -23.48
CA PRO A 272 22.26 -15.77 -22.99
C PRO A 272 21.70 -14.76 -23.99
N GLY A 273 21.11 -13.68 -23.50
CA GLY A 273 20.52 -12.67 -24.36
C GLY A 273 20.18 -11.36 -23.65
N ARG A 274 19.61 -10.46 -24.45
CA ARG A 274 19.06 -9.18 -24.03
C ARG A 274 17.55 -9.31 -23.87
N LEU A 275 17.04 -8.78 -22.77
CA LEU A 275 15.61 -8.70 -22.47
C LEU A 275 15.17 -7.25 -22.55
N THR A 276 14.10 -6.98 -23.31
CA THR A 276 13.52 -5.66 -23.45
C THR A 276 12.03 -5.70 -23.08
N LEU A 277 11.62 -4.87 -22.13
CA LEU A 277 10.22 -4.68 -21.77
C LEU A 277 9.68 -3.41 -22.41
N THR A 278 8.49 -3.54 -23.00
CA THR A 278 7.70 -2.42 -23.49
C THR A 278 6.38 -2.34 -22.74
N ASP A 279 5.61 -1.30 -22.99
CA ASP A 279 4.23 -1.14 -22.50
C ASP A 279 3.22 -2.15 -23.09
N HIS A 280 3.60 -2.93 -24.12
CA HIS A 280 2.73 -3.92 -24.77
C HIS A 280 3.26 -5.35 -24.76
N ALA A 281 4.58 -5.54 -24.78
CA ALA A 281 5.19 -6.85 -24.97
C ALA A 281 6.58 -6.99 -24.33
N LEU A 282 6.98 -8.24 -24.13
CA LEU A 282 8.34 -8.63 -23.72
C LEU A 282 9.10 -9.17 -24.94
N TYR A 283 10.30 -8.67 -25.18
CA TYR A 283 11.16 -9.09 -26.28
C TYR A 283 12.44 -9.73 -25.74
N PHE A 284 12.79 -10.91 -26.25
CA PHE A 284 14.05 -11.58 -25.95
C PHE A 284 14.89 -11.75 -27.20
N GLU A 285 16.12 -11.25 -27.16
CA GLU A 285 17.11 -11.33 -28.24
C GLU A 285 18.30 -12.17 -27.79
N ALA A 286 18.46 -13.37 -28.35
CA ALA A 286 19.60 -14.22 -28.03
C ALA A 286 20.91 -13.59 -28.53
N MET A 287 21.95 -13.62 -27.70
CA MET A 287 23.28 -13.10 -28.03
C MET A 287 24.02 -14.09 -28.92
N GLN A 288 24.42 -13.67 -30.11
CA GLN A 288 25.37 -14.40 -30.97
C GLN A 288 26.77 -13.76 -30.87
N VAL A 289 27.76 -14.39 -31.52
CA VAL A 289 29.18 -14.01 -31.43
C VAL A 289 29.45 -12.54 -31.84
N VAL A 290 28.62 -11.96 -32.73
CA VAL A 290 28.82 -10.59 -33.25
C VAL A 290 27.52 -9.76 -33.29
N SER A 291 26.34 -10.39 -33.24
CA SER A 291 25.03 -9.72 -33.35
C SER A 291 23.97 -10.38 -32.47
N TYR A 292 22.81 -9.74 -32.35
CA TYR A 292 21.63 -10.34 -31.72
C TYR A 292 20.80 -11.10 -32.76
N ASP A 293 20.20 -12.23 -32.35
CA ASP A 293 19.23 -12.96 -33.17
C ASP A 293 17.89 -12.20 -33.26
N LYS A 294 16.98 -12.63 -34.13
CA LYS A 294 15.64 -12.05 -34.25
C LYS A 294 14.91 -12.07 -32.90
N PRO A 295 14.30 -10.95 -32.49
CA PRO A 295 13.64 -10.86 -31.20
C PRO A 295 12.43 -11.81 -31.14
N LYS A 296 12.37 -12.64 -30.09
CA LYS A 296 11.17 -13.39 -29.72
C LYS A 296 10.22 -12.45 -28.97
N LYS A 297 9.04 -12.19 -29.55
CA LYS A 297 8.00 -11.34 -28.95
C LYS A 297 7.02 -12.17 -28.14
N PHE A 298 6.80 -11.77 -26.89
CA PHE A 298 5.72 -12.26 -26.02
C PHE A 298 4.74 -11.12 -25.78
N ASP A 299 3.57 -11.20 -26.42
CA ASP A 299 2.55 -10.16 -26.33
C ASP A 299 1.88 -10.18 -24.94
N LEU A 300 2.04 -9.09 -24.17
CA LEU A 300 1.42 -8.89 -22.86
C LEU A 300 0.09 -8.12 -22.98
N SER A 301 -0.12 -7.45 -24.11
CA SER A 301 -1.31 -6.65 -24.40
C SER A 301 -2.48 -7.49 -24.92
N ALA A 302 -2.21 -8.65 -25.51
CA ALA A 302 -3.21 -9.58 -26.04
C ALA A 302 -4.15 -10.12 -24.95
N ASP A 303 -5.39 -10.44 -25.32
CA ASP A 303 -6.39 -11.00 -24.39
C ASP A 303 -6.17 -12.49 -24.08
N LEU A 304 -5.04 -12.76 -23.44
CA LEU A 304 -4.60 -14.10 -23.08
C LEU A 304 -4.58 -14.25 -21.57
N LYS A 305 -4.69 -15.50 -21.11
CA LYS A 305 -4.47 -15.82 -19.70
C LYS A 305 -2.97 -15.86 -19.41
N HIS A 306 -2.42 -14.70 -19.03
CA HIS A 306 -1.01 -14.58 -18.64
C HIS A 306 -0.79 -15.14 -17.23
N VAL A 307 0.31 -15.86 -17.04
CA VAL A 307 0.79 -16.33 -15.75
C VAL A 307 2.26 -15.96 -15.65
N VAL A 308 2.58 -15.10 -14.68
CA VAL A 308 3.96 -14.63 -14.41
C VAL A 308 4.30 -14.91 -12.95
N LYS A 309 5.23 -15.81 -12.71
CA LYS A 309 5.58 -16.29 -11.36
C LYS A 309 7.09 -16.50 -11.22
N PRO A 310 7.62 -16.41 -9.98
CA PRO A 310 9.00 -16.83 -9.73
C PRO A 310 9.15 -18.33 -9.99
N ASP A 311 10.34 -18.73 -10.43
CA ASP A 311 10.68 -20.12 -10.71
C ASP A 311 12.10 -20.45 -10.25
N LEU A 312 12.30 -21.72 -9.90
CA LEU A 312 13.54 -22.23 -9.34
C LEU A 312 14.40 -22.83 -10.45
N THR A 313 15.59 -22.27 -10.66
CA THR A 313 16.55 -22.74 -11.69
C THR A 313 17.58 -23.72 -11.16
N GLY A 314 17.54 -24.00 -9.85
CA GLY A 314 18.51 -24.86 -9.19
C GLY A 314 18.27 -26.34 -9.46
N PRO A 315 19.34 -27.16 -9.41
CA PRO A 315 19.19 -28.61 -9.34
C PRO A 315 18.20 -28.95 -8.21
N TRP A 316 17.20 -29.79 -8.52
CA TRP A 316 16.24 -30.34 -7.58
C TRP A 316 15.27 -29.31 -6.95
N GLY A 317 15.09 -28.13 -7.56
CA GLY A 317 14.15 -27.13 -7.05
C GLY A 317 14.59 -26.51 -5.72
N ALA A 318 15.90 -26.41 -5.48
CA ALA A 318 16.44 -25.77 -4.28
C ALA A 318 16.17 -24.25 -4.29
N ARG A 319 15.61 -23.72 -3.19
CA ARG A 319 15.27 -22.30 -3.01
C ARG A 319 16.47 -21.33 -3.12
N LEU A 320 17.69 -21.83 -3.00
CA LEU A 320 18.93 -21.07 -3.19
C LEU A 320 19.10 -20.54 -4.63
N PHE A 321 18.34 -21.08 -5.58
CA PHE A 321 18.38 -20.72 -7.00
C PHE A 321 17.03 -20.15 -7.48
N ASP A 322 16.34 -19.38 -6.65
CA ASP A 322 15.12 -18.67 -7.02
C ASP A 322 15.43 -17.40 -7.84
N LYS A 323 16.08 -17.62 -8.99
CA LYS A 323 16.65 -16.59 -9.86
C LYS A 323 15.90 -16.41 -11.18
N ALA A 324 14.78 -17.11 -11.38
CA ALA A 324 14.05 -17.02 -12.63
C ALA A 324 12.63 -16.47 -12.51
N VAL A 325 12.17 -15.92 -13.63
CA VAL A 325 10.78 -15.59 -13.89
C VAL A 325 10.25 -16.56 -14.95
N MET A 326 9.17 -17.24 -14.62
CA MET A 326 8.41 -18.05 -15.58
C MET A 326 7.25 -17.22 -16.14
N TYR A 327 7.16 -17.20 -17.47
CA TYR A 327 6.06 -16.64 -18.23
C TYR A 327 5.33 -17.74 -19.00
N LYS A 328 4.00 -17.77 -18.87
CA LYS A 328 3.12 -18.64 -19.66
C LYS A 328 1.88 -17.87 -20.11
N SER A 329 1.44 -18.13 -21.34
CA SER A 329 0.15 -17.65 -21.86
C SER A 329 -0.67 -18.82 -22.42
N SER A 330 -1.95 -18.61 -22.72
CA SER A 330 -2.82 -19.63 -23.33
C SER A 330 -2.37 -20.06 -24.73
N VAL A 331 -1.57 -19.23 -25.42
CA VAL A 331 -1.01 -19.52 -26.75
C VAL A 331 0.33 -20.24 -26.65
N THR A 332 1.05 -20.10 -25.54
CA THR A 332 2.38 -20.71 -25.39
C THR A 332 2.24 -22.14 -24.87
N THR A 333 2.72 -23.12 -25.66
CA THR A 333 2.67 -24.55 -25.31
C THR A 333 3.59 -24.89 -24.13
N GLU A 334 4.82 -24.39 -24.16
CA GLU A 334 5.82 -24.56 -23.10
C GLU A 334 6.04 -23.25 -22.32
N PRO A 335 6.17 -23.28 -20.99
CA PRO A 335 6.49 -22.08 -20.21
C PRO A 335 7.89 -21.55 -20.56
N VAL A 336 8.01 -20.23 -20.67
CA VAL A 336 9.30 -19.58 -20.90
C VAL A 336 9.90 -19.22 -19.56
N VAL A 337 11.11 -19.70 -19.30
CA VAL A 337 11.83 -19.43 -18.04
C VAL A 337 13.01 -18.52 -18.34
N LEU A 338 13.02 -17.33 -17.72
CA LEU A 338 14.05 -16.31 -17.85
C LEU A 338 14.80 -16.19 -16.53
N GLU A 339 16.07 -16.59 -16.51
CA GLU A 339 16.94 -16.49 -15.35
C GLU A 339 17.72 -15.19 -15.35
N PHE A 340 17.80 -14.58 -14.17
CA PHE A 340 18.55 -13.37 -13.87
C PHE A 340 19.71 -13.73 -12.94
N PRO A 341 20.90 -13.99 -13.49
CA PRO A 341 22.06 -14.28 -12.66
C PRO A 341 22.35 -13.12 -11.71
N GLU A 342 22.50 -13.44 -10.42
CA GLU A 342 22.96 -12.58 -9.34
C GLU A 342 23.88 -13.40 -8.42
N LEU A 343 24.96 -12.81 -7.91
CA LEU A 343 25.88 -13.49 -7.00
C LEU A 343 25.23 -13.79 -5.64
N THR A 344 24.46 -12.84 -5.13
CA THR A 344 23.74 -12.93 -3.85
C THR A 344 22.36 -12.27 -3.99
N GLY A 345 21.34 -12.88 -3.38
CA GLY A 345 19.96 -12.35 -3.41
C GLY A 345 19.14 -12.76 -4.64
N HIS A 346 18.00 -12.11 -4.78
CA HIS A 346 17.00 -12.30 -5.84
C HIS A 346 16.36 -10.95 -6.27
N SER A 347 17.05 -9.84 -6.00
CA SER A 347 16.55 -8.48 -6.21
C SER A 347 16.28 -8.15 -7.68
N ARG A 348 17.18 -8.53 -8.59
CA ARG A 348 17.02 -8.29 -10.03
C ARG A 348 15.85 -9.08 -10.59
N ARG A 349 15.70 -10.34 -10.14
CA ARG A 349 14.54 -11.18 -10.50
C ARG A 349 13.24 -10.56 -9.99
N ASP A 350 13.19 -10.12 -8.74
CA ASP A 350 11.98 -9.53 -8.15
C ASP A 350 11.58 -8.21 -8.81
N TYR A 351 12.57 -7.39 -9.16
CA TYR A 351 12.34 -6.18 -9.96
C TYR A 351 11.67 -6.53 -11.29
N TRP A 352 12.28 -7.43 -12.06
CA TRP A 352 11.77 -7.85 -13.37
C TRP A 352 10.38 -8.51 -13.27
N LEU A 353 10.17 -9.35 -12.26
CA LEU A 353 8.88 -9.96 -11.96
C LEU A 353 7.79 -8.90 -11.73
N ALA A 354 8.08 -7.87 -10.94
CA ALA A 354 7.14 -6.83 -10.59
C ALA A 354 6.78 -5.94 -11.80
N ILE A 355 7.77 -5.50 -12.58
CA ILE A 355 7.52 -4.65 -13.76
C ILE A 355 6.78 -5.40 -14.89
N ILE A 356 7.04 -6.70 -15.08
CA ILE A 356 6.30 -7.52 -16.06
C ILE A 356 4.85 -7.66 -15.62
N ARG A 357 4.61 -7.92 -14.32
CA ARG A 357 3.25 -8.00 -13.77
C ARG A 357 2.50 -6.69 -13.92
N GLU A 358 3.16 -5.55 -13.71
CA GLU A 358 2.53 -4.24 -13.87
C GLU A 358 2.05 -4.00 -15.30
N VAL A 359 2.88 -4.33 -16.31
CA VAL A 359 2.50 -4.21 -17.72
C VAL A 359 1.33 -5.15 -18.07
N VAL A 360 1.29 -6.35 -17.51
CA VAL A 360 0.15 -7.26 -17.68
C VAL A 360 -1.11 -6.69 -17.02
N SER A 361 -1.02 -6.21 -15.77
CA SER A 361 -2.15 -5.69 -15.00
C SER A 361 -2.73 -4.41 -15.63
N VAL A 362 -1.91 -3.48 -16.15
CA VAL A 362 -2.41 -2.28 -16.83
C VAL A 362 -3.14 -2.61 -18.14
N ASN A 363 -2.62 -3.53 -18.93
CA ASN A 363 -3.28 -3.94 -20.18
C ASN A 363 -4.60 -4.69 -19.90
N GLN A 364 -4.64 -5.50 -18.84
CA GLN A 364 -5.87 -6.11 -18.35
C GLN A 364 -6.88 -5.06 -17.87
N PHE A 365 -6.42 -4.04 -17.14
CA PHE A 365 -7.25 -2.93 -16.68
C PHE A 365 -7.90 -2.17 -17.85
N VAL A 366 -7.10 -1.77 -18.85
CA VAL A 366 -7.58 -1.09 -20.07
C VAL A 366 -8.67 -1.91 -20.77
N ARG A 367 -8.49 -3.23 -20.89
CA ARG A 367 -9.48 -4.13 -21.49
C ARG A 367 -10.74 -4.27 -20.65
N THR A 368 -10.59 -4.41 -19.34
CA THR A 368 -11.69 -4.62 -18.39
C THR A 368 -12.65 -3.43 -18.38
N PHE A 369 -12.11 -2.20 -18.42
CA PHE A 369 -12.90 -0.97 -18.42
C PHE A 369 -13.17 -0.40 -19.81
N ARG A 370 -12.67 -1.05 -20.88
CA ARG A 370 -12.84 -0.65 -22.29
C ARG A 370 -12.50 0.83 -22.52
N LEU A 371 -11.31 1.23 -22.08
CA LEU A 371 -10.87 2.63 -22.15
C LEU A 371 -10.59 3.07 -23.59
N ASP A 372 -10.98 4.30 -23.91
CA ASP A 372 -10.65 4.98 -25.18
C ASP A 372 -9.13 5.21 -25.32
N GLU A 373 -8.65 5.52 -26.53
CA GLU A 373 -7.20 5.68 -26.79
C GLU A 373 -6.52 6.71 -25.88
N GLY A 374 -7.18 7.83 -25.58
CA GLY A 374 -6.68 8.85 -24.65
C GLY A 374 -6.51 8.31 -23.23
N ALA A 375 -7.58 7.75 -22.66
CA ALA A 375 -7.58 7.15 -21.32
C ALA A 375 -6.63 5.94 -21.21
N ARG A 376 -6.51 5.15 -22.28
CA ARG A 376 -5.54 4.05 -22.41
C ARG A 376 -4.11 4.58 -22.32
N SER A 377 -3.77 5.63 -23.07
CA SER A 377 -2.42 6.21 -23.04
C SER A 377 -2.05 6.76 -21.66
N GLU A 378 -3.03 7.29 -20.93
CA GLU A 378 -2.84 7.78 -19.57
C GLU A 378 -2.65 6.64 -18.56
N ALA A 379 -3.42 5.56 -18.67
CA ALA A 379 -3.24 4.37 -17.85
C ALA A 379 -1.85 3.74 -18.06
N LEU A 380 -1.43 3.58 -19.32
CA LEU A 380 -0.09 3.07 -19.66
C LEU A 380 1.01 3.99 -19.12
N ALA A 381 0.83 5.30 -19.22
CA ALA A 381 1.76 6.25 -18.64
C ALA A 381 1.88 6.14 -17.12
N LYS A 382 0.75 5.99 -16.40
CA LYS A 382 0.78 5.76 -14.95
C LYS A 382 1.62 4.54 -14.59
N ALA A 383 1.47 3.44 -15.34
CA ALA A 383 2.27 2.23 -15.15
C ALA A 383 3.77 2.50 -15.38
N VAL A 384 4.14 3.17 -16.48
CA VAL A 384 5.54 3.53 -16.79
C VAL A 384 6.14 4.43 -15.71
N LEU A 385 5.38 5.42 -15.22
CA LEU A 385 5.78 6.29 -14.11
C LEU A 385 5.95 5.51 -12.81
N GLY A 386 5.09 4.52 -12.52
CA GLY A 386 5.25 3.60 -11.40
C GLY A 386 6.57 2.83 -11.48
N ILE A 387 6.89 2.27 -12.65
CA ILE A 387 8.14 1.56 -12.90
C ILE A 387 9.36 2.48 -12.74
N ALA A 388 9.27 3.71 -13.24
CA ALA A 388 10.34 4.71 -13.09
C ALA A 388 10.61 5.05 -11.62
N ARG A 389 9.56 5.20 -10.82
CA ARG A 389 9.65 5.44 -9.35
C ARG A 389 10.22 4.24 -8.61
N LEU A 390 9.77 3.02 -8.93
CA LEU A 390 10.33 1.78 -8.35
C LEU A 390 11.83 1.66 -8.63
N ARG A 391 12.24 1.94 -9.87
CA ARG A 391 13.66 1.97 -10.26
C ARG A 391 14.44 3.02 -9.47
N ALA A 392 13.90 4.23 -9.34
CA ALA A 392 14.54 5.31 -8.60
C ALA A 392 14.73 4.97 -7.11
N THR A 393 13.72 4.37 -6.47
CA THR A 393 13.82 3.88 -5.09
C THR A 393 14.90 2.81 -4.97
N ARG A 394 14.94 1.82 -5.89
CA ARG A 394 15.98 0.79 -5.90
C ARG A 394 17.38 1.38 -6.01
N GLU A 395 17.62 2.30 -6.94
CA GLU A 395 18.94 2.90 -7.14
C GLU A 395 19.33 3.83 -5.97
N ALA A 396 18.35 4.50 -5.34
CA ALA A 396 18.62 5.37 -4.21
C ALA A 396 19.08 4.63 -2.95
N PHE A 397 18.61 3.40 -2.70
CA PHE A 397 18.92 2.64 -1.48
C PHE A 397 19.67 1.33 -1.72
N HIS A 398 19.93 0.96 -2.97
CA HIS A 398 20.49 -0.33 -3.37
C HIS A 398 19.72 -1.53 -2.79
N SER A 399 18.44 -1.33 -2.51
CA SER A 399 17.55 -2.33 -1.95
C SER A 399 16.16 -2.15 -2.52
N LEU A 400 15.42 -3.25 -2.61
CA LEU A 400 14.01 -3.24 -2.97
C LEU A 400 13.16 -3.36 -1.69
N PRO A 401 11.95 -2.80 -1.69
CA PRO A 401 10.95 -3.17 -0.69
C PRO A 401 10.73 -4.68 -0.71
N VAL A 402 10.35 -5.25 0.45
CA VAL A 402 10.07 -6.70 0.60
C VAL A 402 9.08 -7.22 -0.44
N LYS A 403 8.14 -6.38 -0.89
CA LYS A 403 7.24 -6.65 -2.02
C LYS A 403 7.27 -5.48 -2.99
N PRO A 404 8.02 -5.55 -4.09
CA PRO A 404 8.14 -4.45 -5.04
C PRO A 404 6.80 -4.03 -5.68
N GLU A 405 5.82 -4.94 -5.76
CA GLU A 405 4.52 -4.67 -6.37
C GLU A 405 3.73 -3.56 -5.67
N ILE A 406 4.00 -3.27 -4.39
CA ILE A 406 3.27 -2.25 -3.61
C ILE A 406 3.53 -0.81 -4.10
N LEU A 407 4.63 -0.59 -4.83
CA LEU A 407 4.97 0.72 -5.40
C LEU A 407 4.34 0.93 -6.79
N LEU A 408 3.84 -0.14 -7.41
CA LEU A 408 3.30 -0.17 -8.77
C LEU A 408 1.78 -0.08 -8.73
N THR A 409 1.20 0.88 -9.45
CA THR A 409 -0.20 1.27 -9.30
C THR A 409 -1.19 0.12 -9.55
N PHE A 410 -1.02 -0.62 -10.64
CA PHE A 410 -1.99 -1.66 -11.03
C PHE A 410 -1.76 -2.97 -10.28
N SER A 411 -0.50 -3.37 -10.09
CA SER A 411 -0.12 -4.57 -9.32
C SER A 411 -0.46 -4.41 -7.85
N PHE A 412 -0.30 -3.20 -7.28
CA PHE A 412 -0.67 -2.94 -5.90
C PHE A 412 -2.17 -3.06 -5.68
N ALA A 413 -2.99 -2.61 -6.64
CA ALA A 413 -4.44 -2.71 -6.55
C ALA A 413 -4.94 -4.17 -6.54
N ASP A 414 -4.18 -5.13 -7.07
CA ASP A 414 -4.50 -6.55 -6.97
C ASP A 414 -4.22 -7.13 -5.57
N VAL A 415 -3.26 -6.56 -4.85
CA VAL A 415 -2.83 -7.00 -3.50
C VAL A 415 -3.60 -6.27 -2.39
N MET A 416 -4.02 -5.04 -2.65
CA MET A 416 -4.69 -4.14 -1.72
C MET A 416 -6.13 -4.61 -1.40
N PRO A 417 -6.60 -4.54 -0.13
CA PRO A 417 -8.00 -4.82 0.19
C PRO A 417 -8.94 -3.82 -0.50
N ALA A 418 -10.05 -4.29 -1.05
CA ALA A 418 -10.97 -3.47 -1.84
C ALA A 418 -10.30 -2.71 -3.03
N GLY A 419 -9.18 -3.20 -3.56
CA GLY A 419 -8.49 -2.57 -4.69
C GLY A 419 -9.29 -2.54 -6.00
N ASP A 420 -10.35 -3.35 -6.13
CA ASP A 420 -11.32 -3.26 -7.24
C ASP A 420 -12.09 -1.94 -7.24
N LEU A 421 -12.39 -1.39 -6.06
CA LEU A 421 -13.04 -0.09 -5.92
C LEU A 421 -12.09 1.05 -6.31
N VAL A 422 -10.80 0.91 -5.96
CA VAL A 422 -9.76 1.87 -6.34
C VAL A 422 -9.58 1.88 -7.86
N LEU A 423 -9.45 0.71 -8.50
CA LEU A 423 -9.36 0.61 -9.96
C LEU A 423 -10.62 1.14 -10.64
N ARG A 424 -11.81 0.87 -10.10
CA ARG A 424 -13.05 1.45 -10.65
C ARG A 424 -13.05 2.97 -10.54
N ALA A 425 -12.70 3.54 -9.38
CA ALA A 425 -12.62 4.99 -9.22
C ALA A 425 -11.58 5.62 -10.16
N LEU A 426 -10.46 4.94 -10.38
CA LEU A 426 -9.44 5.33 -11.36
C LEU A 426 -10.00 5.31 -12.79
N ALA A 427 -10.69 4.23 -13.17
CA ALA A 427 -11.32 4.12 -14.49
C ALA A 427 -12.38 5.20 -14.71
N ASP A 428 -13.24 5.43 -13.73
CA ASP A 428 -14.26 6.48 -13.77
C ASP A 428 -13.61 7.86 -13.91
N GLN A 429 -12.50 8.13 -13.21
CA GLN A 429 -11.73 9.36 -13.35
C GLN A 429 -11.11 9.52 -14.75
N LEU A 430 -10.60 8.43 -15.34
CA LEU A 430 -10.01 8.44 -16.69
C LEU A 430 -11.07 8.61 -17.78
N VAL A 431 -12.26 8.03 -17.60
CA VAL A 431 -13.38 8.10 -18.55
C VAL A 431 -14.13 9.44 -18.44
N HIS A 432 -14.39 9.91 -17.21
CA HIS A 432 -15.14 11.12 -16.92
C HIS A 432 -14.25 12.36 -16.73
N LYS A 433 -13.10 12.44 -17.44
CA LYS A 433 -12.43 13.72 -17.68
C LYS A 433 -13.31 14.61 -18.57
N THR A 434 -14.42 15.09 -18.00
CA THR A 434 -15.32 16.10 -18.54
C THR A 434 -15.45 17.24 -17.53
N PRO A 435 -15.44 18.49 -18.00
CA PRO A 435 -15.36 19.69 -17.18
C PRO A 435 -16.59 19.80 -16.28
N VAL A 436 -16.37 20.14 -15.01
CA VAL A 436 -17.46 20.55 -14.11
C VAL A 436 -18.18 21.74 -14.77
N PRO A 437 -19.51 21.67 -14.99
CA PRO A 437 -20.24 22.80 -15.55
C PRO A 437 -20.24 23.96 -14.53
N PRO A 438 -20.05 25.22 -14.96
CA PRO A 438 -20.19 26.35 -14.06
C PRO A 438 -21.65 26.43 -13.62
N SER A 439 -21.91 26.23 -12.33
CA SER A 439 -23.20 26.54 -11.75
C SER A 439 -23.45 28.05 -11.85
N SER A 440 -24.46 28.41 -12.64
CA SER A 440 -25.27 29.63 -12.62
C SER A 440 -24.57 31.00 -12.75
N SER A 441 -24.69 31.54 -13.96
CA SER A 441 -24.92 32.95 -14.31
C SER A 441 -25.03 34.00 -13.19
N LEU A 442 -24.06 34.91 -13.11
CA LEU A 442 -24.27 36.37 -13.19
C LEU A 442 -22.91 37.08 -13.26
N GLY A 443 -22.72 37.97 -14.25
CA GLY A 443 -21.65 38.99 -14.21
C GLY A 443 -20.58 38.85 -15.29
N GLU A 444 -20.96 39.06 -16.55
CA GLU A 444 -20.02 39.45 -17.59
C GLU A 444 -19.60 40.92 -17.36
N THR A 445 -18.35 41.24 -17.70
CA THR A 445 -17.68 42.56 -17.69
C THR A 445 -17.25 43.16 -16.34
N LEU A 446 -15.93 43.13 -16.08
CA LEU A 446 -15.03 44.32 -16.10
C LEU A 446 -13.59 43.92 -15.70
N PHE A 447 -12.61 44.46 -16.45
CA PHE A 447 -11.14 44.46 -16.24
C PHE A 447 -10.28 43.32 -16.84
N GLY A 448 -9.65 43.64 -17.99
CA GLY A 448 -8.20 43.82 -18.02
C GLY A 448 -7.29 42.66 -18.44
N LYS A 449 -7.17 42.45 -19.75
CA LYS A 449 -5.99 42.01 -20.52
C LYS A 449 -4.68 41.78 -19.73
N GLY A 450 -4.31 40.49 -19.56
CA GLY A 450 -2.98 40.01 -19.12
C GLY A 450 -2.84 38.53 -19.50
N GLU A 451 -1.81 38.21 -20.27
CA GLU A 451 -1.59 36.92 -20.93
C GLU A 451 -0.96 35.88 -19.99
N GLY A 452 -1.46 34.64 -20.00
CA GLY A 452 -0.82 33.51 -19.29
C GLY A 452 -1.77 32.34 -19.05
N LYS A 453 -1.99 31.48 -20.06
CA LYS A 453 -2.76 30.23 -19.91
C LYS A 453 -1.96 29.21 -19.12
N ILE A 454 -2.27 29.03 -17.84
CA ILE A 454 -1.67 28.01 -16.97
C ILE A 454 -2.42 26.69 -17.23
N SER A 455 -1.77 25.78 -17.94
CA SER A 455 -2.28 24.42 -18.18
C SER A 455 -1.70 23.50 -17.11
N ALA A 456 -2.56 22.84 -16.34
CA ALA A 456 -2.17 21.89 -15.32
C ALA A 456 -1.42 20.69 -15.91
N SER A 457 -0.35 20.25 -15.22
CA SER A 457 0.42 19.06 -15.59
C SER A 457 -0.40 17.79 -15.35
N SER A 458 -1.30 17.48 -16.28
CA SER A 458 -1.97 16.19 -16.34
C SER A 458 -0.93 15.07 -16.50
N VAL A 459 -1.23 13.87 -16.01
CA VAL A 459 -0.39 12.67 -16.24
C VAL A 459 -0.07 12.52 -17.73
N THR A 460 -1.01 12.85 -18.61
CA THR A 460 -0.84 12.90 -20.07
C THR A 460 0.20 13.90 -20.55
N ALA A 461 0.36 15.07 -19.92
CA ALA A 461 1.39 16.04 -20.29
C ALA A 461 2.79 15.56 -19.84
N THR A 462 2.88 15.00 -18.64
CA THR A 462 4.11 14.39 -18.12
C THR A 462 4.51 13.16 -18.94
N ALA A 463 3.54 12.33 -19.30
CA ALA A 463 3.70 11.17 -20.17
C ALA A 463 4.10 11.56 -21.59
N ALA A 464 3.43 12.54 -22.21
CA ALA A 464 3.78 13.01 -23.54
C ALA A 464 5.21 13.57 -23.58
N ALA A 465 5.64 14.26 -22.52
CA ALA A 465 7.02 14.74 -22.37
C ALA A 465 8.04 13.62 -22.12
N ILE A 466 7.62 12.42 -21.70
CA ILE A 466 8.49 11.26 -21.38
C ILE A 466 8.49 10.20 -22.47
N VAL A 467 7.34 9.93 -23.06
CA VAL A 467 7.02 8.77 -23.89
C VAL A 467 6.80 9.17 -25.37
N GLY A 468 6.68 10.46 -25.68
CA GLY A 468 6.60 10.95 -27.07
C GLY A 468 5.29 10.56 -27.78
N SER A 469 4.20 10.34 -27.05
CA SER A 469 2.90 9.99 -27.63
C SER A 469 2.29 11.18 -28.39
N PRO A 470 1.76 10.99 -29.61
CA PRO A 470 1.20 12.07 -30.41
C PRO A 470 -0.11 12.55 -29.78
N SER A 471 -0.12 13.74 -29.17
CA SER A 471 -1.40 14.38 -28.85
C SER A 471 -2.14 14.68 -30.16
N SER A 472 -3.33 14.13 -30.35
CA SER A 472 -4.24 14.56 -31.41
C SER A 472 -4.74 15.98 -31.10
N ARG A 473 -3.95 16.99 -31.47
CA ARG A 473 -4.46 18.37 -31.57
C ARG A 473 -5.36 18.43 -32.80
N SER A 474 -6.68 18.40 -32.59
CA SER A 474 -7.60 18.93 -33.61
C SER A 474 -7.40 20.45 -33.69
N PRO A 475 -7.08 21.02 -34.87
CA PRO A 475 -6.96 22.46 -35.01
C PRO A 475 -8.36 23.08 -35.02
N GLY A 476 -8.78 23.73 -33.91
CA GLY A 476 -10.02 24.52 -33.94
C GLY A 476 -10.74 24.81 -32.62
N ALA A 477 -10.41 24.18 -31.48
CA ALA A 477 -11.12 24.44 -30.23
C ALA A 477 -10.40 25.50 -29.37
N ALA A 478 -11.05 26.64 -29.15
CA ALA A 478 -10.57 27.68 -28.24
C ALA A 478 -10.54 27.17 -26.78
N PRO A 479 -9.51 27.48 -25.96
CA PRO A 479 -9.48 27.08 -24.55
C PRO A 479 -10.44 27.98 -23.76
N LYS A 480 -11.41 27.39 -23.05
CA LYS A 480 -12.31 28.09 -22.11
C LYS A 480 -11.98 27.70 -20.67
N GLN A 481 -12.17 28.65 -19.77
CA GLN A 481 -11.83 28.64 -18.33
C GLN A 481 -12.04 27.27 -17.65
N GLU A 482 -10.97 26.77 -17.04
CA GLU A 482 -10.95 25.61 -16.16
C GLU A 482 -10.86 26.11 -14.71
N ALA A 483 -11.63 25.51 -13.78
CA ALA A 483 -11.31 25.60 -12.36
C ALA A 483 -9.94 24.93 -12.13
N ILE A 484 -9.08 25.55 -11.32
CA ILE A 484 -7.68 25.15 -11.13
C ILE A 484 -7.59 23.77 -10.45
N ALA A 485 -7.55 22.71 -11.26
CA ALA A 485 -7.07 21.40 -10.86
C ALA A 485 -5.62 21.29 -11.34
N VAL A 486 -4.64 21.60 -10.49
CA VAL A 486 -3.24 21.30 -10.84
C VAL A 486 -2.98 19.82 -10.56
N GLY A 487 -3.01 19.03 -11.63
CA GLY A 487 -2.82 17.58 -11.55
C GLY A 487 -4.11 16.84 -11.16
N GLU A 488 -3.97 15.71 -10.48
CA GLU A 488 -5.07 14.85 -10.05
C GLU A 488 -5.62 15.17 -8.65
N VAL A 489 -5.12 16.24 -8.02
CA VAL A 489 -5.43 16.59 -6.62
C VAL A 489 -6.31 17.85 -6.60
N LEU A 490 -7.49 17.74 -5.97
CA LEU A 490 -8.39 18.89 -5.75
C LEU A 490 -8.02 19.62 -4.46
N ILE A 491 -8.18 20.94 -4.42
CA ILE A 491 -7.82 21.77 -3.25
C ILE A 491 -8.88 21.61 -2.17
N GLY A 492 -8.46 21.32 -0.93
CA GLY A 492 -9.34 21.24 0.25
C GLY A 492 -10.37 20.08 0.28
N GLU A 493 -10.58 19.37 -0.83
CA GLU A 493 -11.46 18.20 -0.95
C GLU A 493 -10.71 16.97 -1.50
N ALA A 494 -11.08 15.79 -1.02
CA ALA A 494 -10.55 14.53 -1.51
C ALA A 494 -11.31 14.06 -2.77
N THR A 495 -10.57 13.69 -3.82
CA THR A 495 -11.15 13.10 -5.04
C THR A 495 -11.86 11.78 -4.72
N PRO A 496 -12.81 11.32 -5.56
CA PRO A 496 -13.41 9.98 -5.38
C PRO A 496 -12.34 8.87 -5.35
N LEU A 497 -11.26 9.02 -6.13
CA LEU A 497 -10.11 8.12 -6.09
C LEU A 497 -9.38 8.18 -4.75
N GLU A 498 -9.06 9.37 -4.24
CA GLU A 498 -8.41 9.55 -2.93
C GLU A 498 -9.26 8.98 -1.80
N LYS A 499 -10.59 9.17 -1.82
CA LYS A 499 -11.52 8.55 -0.87
C LYS A 499 -11.49 7.02 -0.93
N ALA A 500 -11.45 6.43 -2.13
CA ALA A 500 -11.36 4.98 -2.32
C ALA A 500 -10.04 4.43 -1.77
N VAL A 501 -8.92 5.12 -2.02
CA VAL A 501 -7.59 4.76 -1.52
C VAL A 501 -7.54 4.86 0.02
N LEU A 502 -8.04 5.95 0.61
CA LEU A 502 -8.10 6.11 2.06
C LEU A 502 -8.95 5.03 2.73
N HIS A 503 -10.13 4.72 2.17
CA HIS A 503 -10.98 3.65 2.69
C HIS A 503 -10.29 2.27 2.63
N SER A 504 -9.57 1.98 1.55
CA SER A 504 -8.76 0.78 1.43
C SER A 504 -7.61 0.74 2.46
N ARG A 505 -6.93 1.86 2.66
CA ARG A 505 -5.86 2.00 3.67
C ARG A 505 -6.38 1.70 5.07
N ASP A 506 -7.53 2.25 5.43
CA ASP A 506 -8.14 2.01 6.73
C ASP A 506 -8.53 0.54 6.92
N ASN A 507 -8.96 -0.14 5.85
CA ASN A 507 -9.21 -1.58 5.89
C ASN A 507 -7.91 -2.40 5.98
N SER A 508 -6.84 -1.94 5.32
CA SER A 508 -5.50 -2.56 5.46
C SER A 508 -5.00 -2.47 6.89
N LYS A 509 -5.12 -1.30 7.54
CA LYS A 509 -4.77 -1.11 8.95
C LYS A 509 -5.57 -2.04 9.86
N LYS A 510 -6.87 -2.22 9.62
CA LYS A 510 -7.69 -3.19 10.37
C LYS A 510 -7.18 -4.62 10.20
N VAL A 511 -6.77 -5.01 8.99
CA VAL A 511 -6.18 -6.33 8.72
C VAL A 511 -4.83 -6.49 9.42
N GLU A 512 -3.99 -5.46 9.45
CA GLU A 512 -2.71 -5.48 10.16
C GLU A 512 -2.90 -5.59 11.67
N LEU A 513 -3.83 -4.83 12.25
CA LEU A 513 -4.20 -4.95 13.67
C LEU A 513 -4.76 -6.34 13.99
N ALA A 514 -5.64 -6.87 13.14
CA ALA A 514 -6.13 -8.23 13.29
C ALA A 514 -5.01 -9.26 13.19
N LYS A 515 -4.06 -9.08 12.27
CA LYS A 515 -2.89 -9.95 12.16
C LYS A 515 -2.00 -9.88 13.41
N ALA A 516 -1.78 -8.69 13.97
CA ALA A 516 -1.04 -8.54 15.22
C ALA A 516 -1.70 -9.29 16.39
N THR A 517 -3.05 -9.28 16.48
CA THR A 517 -3.76 -10.10 17.48
C THR A 517 -3.57 -11.61 17.25
N ILE A 518 -3.52 -12.04 15.98
CA ILE A 518 -3.30 -13.45 15.63
C ILE A 518 -1.88 -13.88 15.97
N ASP A 519 -0.89 -13.05 15.64
CA ASP A 519 0.52 -13.30 15.95
C ASP A 519 0.75 -13.35 17.47
N GLY A 520 0.04 -12.53 18.25
CA GLY A 520 0.07 -12.59 19.72
C GLY A 520 -0.60 -13.83 20.33
N VAL A 521 -1.47 -14.53 19.58
CA VAL A 521 -2.15 -15.76 20.02
C VAL A 521 -1.56 -17.01 19.35
N LYS A 522 -0.53 -16.84 18.52
CA LYS A 522 0.23 -17.95 17.98
C LYS A 522 1.05 -18.57 19.12
N VAL A 523 0.68 -19.80 19.49
CA VAL A 523 1.38 -20.57 20.51
C VAL A 523 2.17 -21.67 19.84
N ASP A 524 3.45 -21.76 20.15
CA ASP A 524 4.33 -22.82 19.67
C ASP A 524 4.15 -24.08 20.54
N GLY A 525 4.07 -25.24 19.88
CA GLY A 525 3.90 -26.53 20.54
C GLY A 525 2.53 -27.17 20.30
N ILE A 526 2.53 -28.48 20.08
CA ILE A 526 1.31 -29.26 19.83
C ILE A 526 0.47 -29.36 21.11
N GLY A 527 1.10 -29.63 22.27
CA GLY A 527 0.40 -29.80 23.54
C GLY A 527 -0.33 -28.54 24.02
N THR A 528 0.27 -27.36 23.80
CA THR A 528 -0.34 -26.07 24.11
C THR A 528 -1.51 -25.76 23.17
N ASN A 529 -1.36 -26.00 21.86
CA ASN A 529 -2.45 -25.86 20.90
C ASN A 529 -3.62 -26.81 21.20
N ILE A 530 -3.36 -28.04 21.65
CA ILE A 530 -4.41 -28.97 22.08
C ILE A 530 -5.14 -28.46 23.33
N ALA A 531 -4.42 -27.94 24.32
CA ALA A 531 -5.02 -27.37 25.53
C ALA A 531 -5.95 -26.19 25.20
N VAL A 532 -5.50 -25.27 24.34
CA VAL A 532 -6.33 -24.15 23.84
C VAL A 532 -7.59 -24.68 23.13
N MET A 533 -7.45 -25.70 22.28
CA MET A 533 -8.59 -26.28 21.57
C MET A 533 -9.61 -26.93 22.51
N GLN A 534 -9.14 -27.64 23.54
CA GLN A 534 -10.00 -28.28 24.54
C GLN A 534 -10.83 -27.25 25.29
N GLU A 535 -10.22 -26.14 25.72
CA GLU A 535 -10.93 -25.05 26.39
C GLU A 535 -11.97 -24.38 25.47
N LEU A 536 -11.62 -24.14 24.20
CA LEU A 536 -12.56 -23.56 23.23
C LEU A 536 -13.73 -24.49 22.92
N LEU A 537 -13.55 -25.81 22.99
CA LEU A 537 -14.57 -26.82 22.74
C LEU A 537 -15.31 -27.29 24.02
N LEU A 538 -14.94 -26.80 25.20
CA LEU A 538 -15.59 -27.12 26.47
C LEU A 538 -17.13 -26.99 26.42
N PRO A 539 -17.73 -25.94 25.80
CA PRO A 539 -19.18 -25.85 25.70
C PRO A 539 -19.82 -26.99 24.90
N VAL A 540 -19.13 -27.50 23.87
CA VAL A 540 -19.61 -28.61 23.04
C VAL A 540 -19.50 -29.93 23.80
N ALA A 541 -18.43 -30.11 24.57
CA ALA A 541 -18.27 -31.26 25.46
C ALA A 541 -19.40 -31.31 26.49
N ASN A 542 -19.71 -30.19 27.14
CA ASN A 542 -20.81 -30.08 28.11
C ASN A 542 -22.19 -30.35 27.49
N PHE A 543 -22.40 -29.92 26.24
CA PHE A 543 -23.65 -30.22 25.53
C PHE A 543 -23.77 -31.72 25.20
N THR A 544 -22.66 -32.36 24.83
CA THR A 544 -22.63 -33.79 24.52
C THR A 544 -22.90 -34.63 25.77
N THR A 545 -22.28 -34.29 26.90
CA THR A 545 -22.54 -34.97 28.18
C THR A 545 -23.99 -34.76 28.64
N TRP A 546 -24.56 -33.57 28.42
CA TRP A 546 -25.97 -33.32 28.71
C TRP A 546 -26.92 -34.17 27.86
N ILE A 547 -26.65 -34.32 26.55
CA ILE A 547 -27.43 -35.24 25.69
C ILE A 547 -27.26 -36.69 26.17
N GLN A 548 -26.05 -37.10 26.53
CA GLN A 548 -25.80 -38.44 27.06
C GLN A 548 -26.60 -38.69 28.34
N ALA A 549 -26.63 -37.73 29.28
CA ALA A 549 -27.42 -37.80 30.50
C ALA A 549 -28.93 -37.94 30.23
N LEU A 550 -29.47 -37.21 29.23
CA LEU A 550 -30.86 -37.36 28.78
C LEU A 550 -31.13 -38.74 28.16
N SER A 551 -30.18 -39.25 27.36
CA SER A 551 -30.32 -40.56 26.72
C SER A 551 -30.19 -41.72 27.71
N ALA A 552 -29.39 -41.54 28.76
CA ALA A 552 -29.19 -42.47 29.85
C ALA A 552 -30.31 -42.39 30.91
N TRP A 553 -31.28 -41.47 30.75
CA TRP A 553 -32.39 -41.24 31.68
C TRP A 553 -31.94 -40.95 33.12
N GLU A 554 -30.83 -40.25 33.30
CA GLU A 554 -30.31 -39.90 34.64
C GLU A 554 -31.32 -39.08 35.45
N ASP A 555 -32.03 -38.15 34.78
CA ASP A 555 -33.19 -37.45 35.33
C ASP A 555 -34.43 -37.81 34.51
N PRO A 556 -35.34 -38.64 35.04
CA PRO A 556 -36.45 -39.18 34.27
C PRO A 556 -37.48 -38.11 33.87
N LEU A 557 -37.66 -37.06 34.68
CA LEU A 557 -38.61 -36.00 34.38
C LEU A 557 -38.09 -35.08 33.26
N LYS A 558 -36.80 -34.72 33.29
CA LYS A 558 -36.16 -33.94 32.21
C LYS A 558 -36.08 -34.72 30.91
N SER A 559 -35.80 -36.01 30.98
CA SER A 559 -35.72 -36.88 29.80
C SER A 559 -37.09 -37.09 29.16
N LEU A 560 -38.13 -37.30 29.98
CA LEU A 560 -39.51 -37.40 29.51
C LEU A 560 -39.99 -36.09 28.84
N THR A 561 -39.74 -34.94 29.47
CA THR A 561 -40.13 -33.64 28.91
C THR A 561 -39.40 -33.36 27.60
N PHE A 562 -38.09 -33.64 27.52
CA PHE A 562 -37.33 -33.55 26.28
C PHE A 562 -37.93 -34.43 25.18
N LEU A 563 -38.24 -35.69 25.48
CA LEU A 563 -38.82 -36.64 24.53
C LEU A 563 -40.18 -36.16 23.99
N VAL A 564 -41.08 -35.71 24.87
CA VAL A 564 -42.42 -35.22 24.48
C VAL A 564 -42.31 -33.97 23.62
N VAL A 565 -41.46 -33.01 23.99
CA VAL A 565 -41.29 -31.74 23.26
C VAL A 565 -40.66 -31.98 21.89
N VAL A 566 -39.55 -32.73 21.83
CA VAL A 566 -38.87 -33.05 20.56
C VAL A 566 -39.77 -33.92 19.68
N GLY A 567 -40.45 -34.91 20.27
CA GLY A 567 -41.42 -35.74 19.56
C GLY A 567 -42.56 -34.93 18.94
N TYR A 568 -43.09 -33.94 19.66
CA TYR A 568 -44.11 -33.02 19.14
C TYR A 568 -43.59 -32.16 17.97
N ILE A 569 -42.36 -31.64 18.07
CA ILE A 569 -41.70 -30.88 16.99
C ILE A 569 -41.56 -31.73 15.72
N ILE A 570 -41.16 -33.00 15.87
CA ILE A 570 -41.03 -33.96 14.76
C ILE A 570 -42.41 -34.22 14.14
N TYR A 571 -43.43 -34.53 14.95
CA TYR A 571 -44.78 -34.82 14.48
C TYR A 571 -45.40 -33.66 13.69
N ARG A 572 -45.16 -32.41 14.14
CA ARG A 572 -45.63 -31.19 13.45
C ARG A 572 -44.82 -30.82 12.21
N GLY A 573 -43.73 -31.53 11.91
CA GLY A 573 -42.85 -31.21 10.79
C GLY A 573 -42.04 -29.92 10.98
N TRP A 574 -41.83 -29.48 12.22
CA TRP A 574 -41.16 -28.22 12.54
C TRP A 574 -39.64 -28.31 12.55
N LEU A 575 -39.07 -29.48 12.27
CA LEU A 575 -37.62 -29.70 12.17
C LEU A 575 -36.91 -28.67 11.27
N GLY A 576 -37.56 -28.24 10.18
CA GLY A 576 -37.01 -27.22 9.26
C GLY A 576 -36.84 -25.83 9.88
N PHE A 577 -37.58 -25.51 10.95
CA PHE A 577 -37.54 -24.21 11.62
C PHE A 577 -36.55 -24.14 12.79
N ILE A 578 -35.98 -25.28 13.21
CA ILE A 578 -35.00 -25.33 14.31
C ILE A 578 -33.77 -24.48 13.97
N VAL A 579 -33.22 -24.65 12.77
CA VAL A 579 -32.03 -23.91 12.33
C VAL A 579 -32.30 -22.39 12.25
N PRO A 580 -33.37 -21.91 11.60
CA PRO A 580 -33.77 -20.50 11.66
C PRO A 580 -33.91 -19.96 13.09
N LEU A 581 -34.55 -20.72 13.98
CA LEU A 581 -34.78 -20.30 15.36
C LEU A 581 -33.47 -20.13 16.13
N VAL A 582 -32.53 -21.07 15.97
CA VAL A 582 -31.19 -20.97 16.58
C VAL A 582 -30.44 -19.74 16.05
N LEU A 583 -30.44 -19.51 14.74
CA LEU A 583 -29.77 -18.34 14.16
C LEU A 583 -30.37 -17.02 14.65
N PHE A 584 -31.70 -16.95 14.77
CA PHE A 584 -32.38 -15.79 15.33
C PHE A 584 -32.03 -15.58 16.80
N TRP A 585 -32.04 -16.64 17.61
CA TRP A 585 -31.67 -16.58 19.02
C TRP A 585 -30.23 -16.09 19.20
N MET A 586 -29.29 -16.61 18.41
CA MET A 586 -27.90 -16.16 18.37
C MET A 586 -27.81 -14.65 18.08
N ALA A 587 -28.51 -14.16 17.07
CA ALA A 587 -28.55 -12.72 16.75
C ALA A 587 -29.12 -11.87 17.89
N THR A 588 -30.22 -12.31 18.51
CA THR A 588 -30.81 -11.59 19.66
C THR A 588 -29.88 -11.58 20.87
N TYR A 589 -29.16 -12.68 21.11
CA TYR A 589 -28.20 -12.80 22.20
C TYR A 589 -27.00 -11.86 22.00
N MET A 590 -26.49 -11.75 20.77
CA MET A 590 -25.44 -10.79 20.42
C MET A 590 -25.86 -9.34 20.71
N VAL A 591 -27.09 -8.97 20.35
CA VAL A 591 -27.64 -7.62 20.63
C VAL A 591 -27.80 -7.41 22.13
N TRP A 592 -28.27 -8.42 22.86
CA TRP A 592 -28.45 -8.36 24.31
C TRP A 592 -27.13 -8.19 25.06
N LEU A 593 -26.10 -8.98 24.73
CA LEU A 593 -24.75 -8.86 25.32
C LEU A 593 -24.19 -7.46 25.15
N ARG A 594 -24.34 -6.92 23.94
CA ARG A 594 -23.89 -5.57 23.62
C ARG A 594 -24.61 -4.50 24.42
N ASN A 595 -25.95 -4.54 24.46
CA ASN A 595 -26.74 -3.54 25.20
C ASN A 595 -26.54 -3.63 26.71
N SER A 596 -26.14 -4.80 27.22
CA SER A 596 -25.90 -5.03 28.65
C SER A 596 -24.50 -4.60 29.10
N GLY A 597 -23.60 -4.19 28.18
CA GLY A 597 -22.23 -3.81 28.51
C GLY A 597 -21.35 -4.97 29.02
N ARG A 598 -21.83 -6.22 28.95
CA ARG A 598 -21.15 -7.43 29.45
C ARG A 598 -20.19 -8.05 28.44
N ALA A 599 -19.88 -7.35 27.35
CA ALA A 599 -18.97 -7.85 26.33
C ALA A 599 -17.53 -7.98 26.89
N ASP A 600 -17.14 -7.08 27.81
CA ASP A 600 -15.78 -7.05 28.35
C ASP A 600 -15.43 -8.26 29.22
N ASP A 601 -16.43 -8.90 29.83
CA ASP A 601 -16.24 -10.11 30.66
C ASP A 601 -15.76 -11.33 29.85
N TYR A 602 -15.87 -11.28 28.51
CA TYR A 602 -15.51 -12.37 27.59
C TYR A 602 -14.27 -12.07 26.75
N ASN A 603 -13.53 -11.00 27.08
CA ASN A 603 -12.36 -10.53 26.34
C ASN A 603 -11.13 -11.47 26.42
N GLU A 604 -11.12 -12.42 27.35
CA GLU A 604 -9.96 -13.26 27.61
C GLU A 604 -10.33 -14.73 27.76
N VAL A 605 -9.57 -15.63 27.13
CA VAL A 605 -9.67 -17.08 27.35
C VAL A 605 -8.52 -17.51 28.25
N VAL A 606 -8.85 -17.98 29.46
CA VAL A 606 -7.87 -18.51 30.41
C VAL A 606 -7.66 -19.99 30.11
N VAL A 607 -6.43 -20.36 29.74
CA VAL A 607 -6.06 -21.75 29.43
C VAL A 607 -5.16 -22.29 30.53
N PRO A 608 -5.49 -23.44 31.14
CA PRO A 608 -4.62 -24.10 32.10
C PRO A 608 -3.32 -24.53 31.42
N THR A 609 -2.18 -24.28 32.07
CA THR A 609 -0.87 -24.68 31.53
C THR A 609 -0.78 -26.21 31.43
N PRO A 610 -0.41 -26.77 30.27
CA PRO A 610 -0.31 -28.21 30.13
C PRO A 610 0.82 -28.77 31.01
N PRO A 611 0.67 -30.00 31.55
CA PRO A 611 1.74 -30.66 32.29
C PRO A 611 2.99 -30.86 31.41
N THR A 612 4.18 -30.69 31.99
CA THR A 612 5.47 -30.82 31.29
C THR A 612 5.66 -32.24 30.75
N GLN A 613 5.61 -32.41 29.43
CA GLN A 613 5.89 -33.71 28.79
C GLN A 613 7.41 -33.93 28.61
N ASN A 614 7.83 -35.20 28.70
CA ASN A 614 9.23 -35.63 28.65
C ASN A 614 9.82 -35.57 27.23
N ALA A 615 11.12 -35.26 27.15
CA ALA A 615 11.90 -35.08 25.91
C ALA A 615 11.89 -36.28 24.92
N VAL A 616 11.54 -37.47 25.39
CA VAL A 616 11.48 -38.70 24.59
C VAL A 616 10.17 -38.79 23.77
N GLU A 617 9.06 -38.24 24.27
CA GLU A 617 7.80 -38.14 23.52
C GLU A 617 7.86 -37.03 22.46
N GLN A 618 8.61 -35.96 22.72
CA GLN A 618 8.96 -34.94 21.73
C GLN A 618 9.82 -35.48 20.57
N LEU A 619 10.71 -36.45 20.85
CA LEU A 619 11.59 -37.06 19.85
C LEU A 619 10.89 -38.12 18.99
N LEU A 620 9.99 -38.92 19.57
CA LEU A 620 9.23 -39.95 18.83
C LEU A 620 8.16 -39.34 17.90
N ALA A 621 7.77 -38.09 18.14
CA ALA A 621 6.77 -37.34 17.39
C ALA A 621 7.31 -36.65 16.12
N LEU A 622 8.61 -36.72 15.81
CA LEU A 622 9.18 -35.95 14.71
C LEU A 622 9.00 -36.64 13.35
N GLN A 623 7.82 -36.49 12.73
CA GLN A 623 7.61 -36.74 11.29
C GLN A 623 6.86 -35.55 10.68
N GLN A 624 7.19 -35.19 9.44
CA GLN A 624 6.65 -34.03 8.69
C GLN A 624 5.11 -33.88 8.69
N ALA A 625 4.36 -34.95 8.99
CA ALA A 625 2.91 -34.94 9.18
C ALA A 625 2.46 -34.13 10.41
N LEU A 626 3.28 -34.02 11.48
CA LEU A 626 2.91 -33.28 12.69
C LEU A 626 3.10 -31.77 12.57
N ALA A 627 4.03 -31.27 11.77
CA ALA A 627 4.10 -29.84 11.48
C ALA A 627 2.88 -29.35 10.69
N GLN A 628 2.34 -30.21 9.81
CA GLN A 628 1.06 -29.95 9.13
C GLN A 628 -0.12 -30.01 10.12
N LEU A 629 -0.11 -30.98 11.05
CA LEU A 629 -1.15 -31.08 12.08
C LEU A 629 -1.12 -29.89 13.06
N GLU A 630 0.06 -29.45 13.48
CA GLU A 630 0.25 -28.27 14.31
C GLU A 630 -0.26 -27.03 13.60
N GLY A 631 0.09 -26.84 12.32
CA GLY A 631 -0.45 -25.75 11.50
C GLY A 631 -1.98 -25.79 11.35
N LEU A 632 -2.57 -26.98 11.20
CA LEU A 632 -4.03 -27.17 11.15
C LEU A 632 -4.69 -26.87 12.49
N LEU A 633 -4.18 -27.41 13.60
CA LEU A 633 -4.65 -27.16 14.97
C LEU A 633 -4.60 -25.67 15.27
N GLN A 634 -3.48 -25.03 14.97
CA GLN A 634 -3.30 -23.60 15.17
C GLN A 634 -4.29 -22.80 14.33
N SER A 635 -4.48 -23.15 13.04
CA SER A 635 -5.47 -22.48 12.18
C SER A 635 -6.91 -22.66 12.69
N GLY A 636 -7.23 -23.85 13.24
CA GLY A 636 -8.51 -24.16 13.86
C GLY A 636 -8.76 -23.33 15.12
N ASN A 637 -7.76 -23.25 16.02
CA ASN A 637 -7.82 -22.42 17.22
C ASN A 637 -8.03 -20.94 16.89
N ILE A 638 -7.28 -20.40 15.92
CA ILE A 638 -7.44 -19.02 15.45
C ILE A 638 -8.85 -18.80 14.89
N ALA A 639 -9.38 -19.75 14.11
CA ALA A 639 -10.73 -19.65 13.57
C ALA A 639 -11.81 -19.66 14.68
N LEU A 640 -11.67 -20.55 15.69
CA LEU A 640 -12.57 -20.61 16.84
C LEU A 640 -12.53 -19.32 17.67
N LEU A 641 -11.33 -18.77 17.90
CA LEU A 641 -11.16 -17.50 18.61
C LEU A 641 -11.78 -16.34 17.84
N LYS A 642 -11.65 -16.28 16.51
CA LYS A 642 -12.35 -15.28 15.69
C LYS A 642 -13.86 -15.42 15.75
N LEU A 643 -14.38 -16.66 15.66
CA LEU A 643 -15.82 -16.92 15.79
C LEU A 643 -16.34 -16.51 17.17
N ARG A 644 -15.56 -16.77 18.22
CA ARG A 644 -15.85 -16.32 19.59
C ARG A 644 -15.86 -14.80 19.69
N ALA A 645 -14.87 -14.11 19.12
CA ALA A 645 -14.80 -12.64 19.09
C ALA A 645 -16.06 -12.04 18.44
N LEU A 646 -16.47 -12.60 17.30
CA LEU A 646 -17.67 -12.19 16.60
C LEU A 646 -18.92 -12.44 17.44
N PHE A 647 -19.07 -13.64 18.01
CA PHE A 647 -20.26 -14.03 18.75
C PHE A 647 -20.46 -13.24 20.06
N PHE A 648 -19.39 -12.99 20.81
CA PHE A 648 -19.48 -12.22 22.06
C PHE A 648 -19.34 -10.71 21.84
N SER A 649 -19.20 -10.25 20.60
CA SER A 649 -19.02 -8.83 20.24
C SER A 649 -17.83 -8.14 20.92
N VAL A 650 -16.78 -8.91 21.24
CA VAL A 650 -15.52 -8.56 21.92
C VAL A 650 -14.58 -7.73 21.02
N LEU A 651 -15.14 -7.00 20.06
CA LEU A 651 -14.36 -6.30 19.05
C LEU A 651 -13.95 -4.90 19.55
N PRO A 652 -12.72 -4.43 19.29
CA PRO A 652 -12.29 -3.07 19.63
C PRO A 652 -13.27 -2.02 19.10
N GLN A 653 -13.37 -0.86 19.77
CA GLN A 653 -14.38 0.19 19.57
C GLN A 653 -14.60 0.64 18.09
N GLY A 654 -13.63 0.41 17.19
CA GLY A 654 -13.73 0.69 15.75
C GLY A 654 -14.35 -0.41 14.86
N HIS A 655 -14.61 -1.62 15.39
CA HIS A 655 -15.08 -2.79 14.64
C HIS A 655 -16.59 -3.08 14.79
N PHE A 656 -17.33 -2.16 15.44
CA PHE A 656 -18.75 -2.32 15.71
C PHE A 656 -19.62 -2.54 14.44
N GLN A 657 -19.21 -1.97 13.30
CA GLN A 657 -19.86 -2.18 12.00
C GLN A 657 -19.85 -3.66 11.56
N MET A 658 -18.80 -4.42 11.91
CA MET A 658 -18.69 -5.83 11.52
C MET A 658 -19.67 -6.72 12.28
N SER A 659 -19.86 -6.45 13.58
CA SER A 659 -20.86 -7.15 14.39
C SER A 659 -22.27 -6.93 13.84
N ASN A 660 -22.60 -5.70 13.40
CA ASN A 660 -23.88 -5.42 12.76
C ASN A 660 -24.08 -6.20 11.46
N HIS A 661 -23.05 -6.30 10.62
CA HIS A 661 -23.13 -7.09 9.40
C HIS A 661 -23.36 -8.58 9.70
N VAL A 662 -22.74 -9.12 10.76
CA VAL A 662 -22.97 -10.50 11.19
C VAL A 662 -24.38 -10.70 11.73
N ILE A 663 -24.86 -9.81 12.61
CA ILE A 663 -26.24 -9.86 13.13
C ILE A 663 -27.25 -9.78 11.99
N ALA A 664 -27.07 -8.84 11.06
CA ALA A 664 -27.93 -8.69 9.89
C ALA A 664 -27.89 -9.94 8.99
N ALA A 665 -26.70 -10.53 8.77
CA ALA A 665 -26.55 -11.76 8.00
C ALA A 665 -27.22 -12.96 8.67
N LEU A 666 -27.10 -13.10 10.00
CA LEU A 666 -27.77 -14.14 10.78
C LEU A 666 -29.30 -14.02 10.68
N VAL A 667 -29.84 -12.81 10.86
CA VAL A 667 -31.29 -12.54 10.74
C VAL A 667 -31.78 -12.79 9.30
N PHE A 668 -31.05 -12.30 8.30
CA PHE A 668 -31.39 -12.52 6.90
C PHE A 668 -31.39 -14.01 6.53
N THR A 669 -30.37 -14.74 6.98
CA THR A 669 -30.26 -16.20 6.76
C THR A 669 -31.38 -16.95 7.48
N ALA A 670 -31.70 -16.56 8.72
CA ALA A 670 -32.81 -17.13 9.47
C ALA A 670 -34.14 -16.90 8.74
N LEU A 671 -34.38 -15.68 8.25
CA LEU A 671 -35.58 -15.34 7.50
C LEU A 671 -35.66 -16.11 6.17
N PHE A 672 -34.56 -16.19 5.43
CA PHE A 672 -34.48 -16.93 4.16
C PHE A 672 -34.80 -18.42 4.36
N LEU A 673 -34.23 -19.04 5.39
CA LEU A 673 -34.49 -20.44 5.72
C LEU A 673 -35.90 -20.68 6.28
N ALA A 674 -36.50 -19.69 6.97
CA ALA A 674 -37.85 -19.80 7.52
C ALA A 674 -38.95 -19.59 6.46
N LEU A 675 -38.73 -18.69 5.49
CA LEU A 675 -39.75 -18.33 4.50
C LEU A 675 -39.76 -19.26 3.28
N LEU A 676 -38.61 -19.84 2.92
CA LEU A 676 -38.50 -20.66 1.72
C LEU A 676 -38.70 -22.15 2.00
N PRO A 677 -39.51 -22.85 1.19
CA PRO A 677 -39.55 -24.31 1.21
C PRO A 677 -38.17 -24.93 1.03
N THR A 678 -37.87 -25.97 1.81
CA THR A 678 -36.57 -26.69 1.78
C THR A 678 -36.16 -27.15 0.38
N ARG A 679 -37.14 -27.55 -0.46
CA ARG A 679 -36.91 -27.94 -1.86
C ARG A 679 -36.33 -26.81 -2.70
N ILE A 680 -36.78 -25.57 -2.50
CA ILE A 680 -36.29 -24.39 -3.21
C ILE A 680 -34.88 -24.05 -2.72
N ILE A 681 -34.61 -24.16 -1.42
CA ILE A 681 -33.27 -23.96 -0.85
C ILE A 681 -32.28 -24.96 -1.47
N ILE A 682 -32.64 -26.25 -1.53
CA ILE A 682 -31.82 -27.29 -2.17
C ILE A 682 -31.57 -26.95 -3.65
N LEU A 683 -32.59 -26.52 -4.38
CA LEU A 683 -32.44 -26.11 -5.78
C LEU A 683 -31.48 -24.92 -5.94
N ILE A 684 -31.57 -23.91 -5.06
CA ILE A 684 -30.66 -22.74 -5.07
C ILE A 684 -29.21 -23.19 -4.81
N VAL A 685 -28.99 -24.04 -3.81
CA VAL A 685 -27.63 -24.57 -3.49
C VAL A 685 -27.08 -25.41 -4.64
N PHE A 686 -27.92 -26.22 -5.28
CA PHE A 686 -27.55 -26.99 -6.46
C PHE A 686 -27.15 -26.07 -7.62
N LEU A 687 -28.01 -25.12 -7.99
CA LEU A 687 -27.72 -24.15 -9.04
C LEU A 687 -26.46 -23.34 -8.73
N ASP A 688 -26.27 -22.93 -7.47
CA ASP A 688 -25.08 -22.20 -7.06
C ASP A 688 -23.81 -23.02 -7.29
N SER A 689 -23.78 -24.25 -6.79
CA SER A 689 -22.63 -25.15 -6.87
C SER A 689 -22.22 -25.45 -8.31
N PHE A 690 -23.19 -25.71 -9.20
CA PHE A 690 -22.93 -26.08 -10.59
C PHE A 690 -22.69 -24.89 -11.52
N THR A 691 -23.15 -23.69 -11.16
CA THR A 691 -22.94 -22.47 -11.99
C THR A 691 -21.73 -21.65 -11.56
N ARG A 692 -21.15 -21.93 -10.38
CA ARG A 692 -20.06 -21.16 -9.78
C ARG A 692 -18.84 -20.93 -10.69
N ASN A 693 -18.45 -21.96 -11.43
CA ASN A 693 -17.27 -21.93 -12.31
C ASN A 693 -17.61 -21.61 -13.78
N SER A 694 -18.88 -21.30 -14.08
CA SER A 694 -19.28 -20.92 -15.43
C SER A 694 -18.60 -19.61 -15.86
N ALA A 695 -18.30 -19.47 -17.16
CA ALA A 695 -17.57 -18.30 -17.67
C ALA A 695 -18.25 -16.95 -17.31
N PHE A 696 -19.58 -16.92 -17.29
CA PHE A 696 -20.36 -15.72 -16.96
C PHE A 696 -20.33 -15.35 -15.47
N ARG A 697 -20.28 -16.34 -14.57
CA ARG A 697 -20.42 -16.12 -13.12
C ARG A 697 -19.11 -16.23 -12.36
N LYS A 698 -18.08 -16.83 -12.94
CA LYS A 698 -16.78 -17.04 -12.30
C LYS A 698 -16.20 -15.75 -11.75
N GLU A 699 -16.18 -14.67 -12.54
CA GLU A 699 -15.62 -13.40 -12.10
C GLU A 699 -16.40 -12.81 -10.90
N THR A 700 -17.73 -12.85 -10.95
CA THR A 700 -18.57 -12.39 -9.82
C THR A 700 -18.34 -13.23 -8.55
N THR A 701 -18.14 -14.53 -8.71
CA THR A 701 -17.87 -15.45 -7.61
C THR A 701 -16.49 -15.20 -7.02
N GLU A 702 -15.46 -15.04 -7.85
CA GLU A 702 -14.09 -14.74 -7.41
C GLU A 702 -14.04 -13.40 -6.67
N ARG A 703 -14.75 -12.37 -7.16
CA ARG A 703 -14.90 -11.09 -6.45
C ARG A 703 -15.57 -11.26 -5.09
N TRP A 704 -16.66 -12.04 -5.01
CA TRP A 704 -17.36 -12.29 -3.75
C TRP A 704 -16.49 -13.08 -2.76
N LEU A 705 -15.82 -14.13 -3.23
CA LEU A 705 -14.85 -14.91 -2.45
C LEU A 705 -13.69 -14.05 -1.94
N ARG A 706 -13.20 -13.13 -2.77
CA ARG A 706 -12.13 -12.19 -2.37
C ARG A 706 -12.61 -11.30 -1.24
N ARG A 707 -13.80 -10.69 -1.36
CA ARG A 707 -14.39 -9.84 -0.30
C ARG A 707 -14.65 -10.61 0.99
N PHE A 708 -15.15 -11.84 0.90
CA PHE A 708 -15.33 -12.69 2.08
C PHE A 708 -13.99 -12.97 2.76
N ARG A 709 -12.93 -13.24 1.99
CA ARG A 709 -11.58 -13.47 2.51
C ARG A 709 -10.99 -12.21 3.14
N GLU A 710 -11.11 -11.06 2.48
CA GLU A 710 -10.68 -9.75 3.00
C GLU A 710 -11.40 -9.44 4.32
N TRP A 711 -12.71 -9.62 4.36
CA TRP A 711 -13.51 -9.48 5.58
C TRP A 711 -13.03 -10.44 6.68
N TRP A 712 -12.84 -11.73 6.39
CA TRP A 712 -12.38 -12.73 7.36
C TRP A 712 -10.98 -12.41 7.93
N HIS A 713 -10.07 -11.90 7.11
CA HIS A 713 -8.74 -11.49 7.56
C HIS A 713 -8.79 -10.23 8.43
N SER A 714 -9.77 -9.35 8.24
CA SER A 714 -9.96 -8.15 9.05
C SER A 714 -10.52 -8.43 10.46
N VAL A 715 -11.01 -9.63 10.73
CA VAL A 715 -11.54 -10.00 12.06
C VAL A 715 -10.39 -10.30 13.02
N PRO A 716 -10.26 -9.58 14.16
CA PRO A 716 -9.25 -9.88 15.17
C PRO A 716 -9.57 -11.16 15.96
N ALA A 717 -8.55 -11.78 16.54
CA ALA A 717 -8.71 -12.94 17.44
C ALA A 717 -8.79 -12.47 18.90
N VAL A 718 -9.55 -13.18 19.74
CA VAL A 718 -9.59 -12.95 21.20
C VAL A 718 -8.25 -13.33 21.83
N HIS A 719 -7.79 -12.57 22.81
CA HIS A 719 -6.55 -12.85 23.53
C HIS A 719 -6.65 -14.10 24.43
N VAL A 720 -5.56 -14.85 24.52
CA VAL A 720 -5.43 -16.05 25.36
C VAL A 720 -4.44 -15.75 26.48
N ARG A 721 -4.83 -15.97 27.74
CA ARG A 721 -3.94 -15.90 28.91
C ARG A 721 -3.74 -17.30 29.48
N PHE A 722 -2.51 -17.66 29.80
CA PHE A 722 -2.21 -18.91 30.49
C PHE A 722 -2.25 -18.69 32.00
N SER A 723 -3.02 -19.49 32.73
CA SER A 723 -3.00 -19.45 34.20
C SER A 723 -1.72 -20.10 34.73
N LYS A 724 -0.98 -19.40 35.60
CA LYS A 724 0.11 -20.00 36.37
C LYS A 724 -0.47 -21.09 37.28
N PRO A 725 0.16 -22.27 37.41
CA PRO A 725 -0.30 -23.28 38.36
C PRO A 725 -0.24 -22.69 39.78
N GLU A 726 -1.29 -22.89 40.57
CA GLU A 726 -1.28 -22.58 42.00
C GLU A 726 -0.13 -23.37 42.64
N GLU A 727 0.84 -22.68 43.23
CA GLU A 727 1.80 -23.32 44.14
C GLU A 727 0.99 -23.89 45.31
N GLU A 728 0.90 -25.21 45.39
CA GLU A 728 0.39 -25.91 46.57
C GLU A 728 1.18 -25.43 47.79
N VAL A 729 0.58 -24.54 48.58
CA VAL A 729 1.02 -24.25 49.94
C VAL A 729 0.84 -25.55 50.73
N ARG A 730 1.91 -26.34 50.79
CA ARG A 730 2.03 -27.46 51.73
C ARG A 730 1.78 -26.94 53.15
N ARG A 731 0.66 -27.35 53.73
CA ARG A 731 0.42 -27.23 55.18
C ARG A 731 1.12 -28.36 55.93
#